data_AF-A0A5B0GGU2-F1
#
_entry.id   AF-A0A5B0GGU2-F1
#
_cell.length_a   1.000
_cell.length_b   1.000
_cell.length_c   1.000
_cell.angle_alpha   90.00
_cell.angle_beta   90.00
_cell.angle_gamma   90.00
#
_symmetry.space_group_name_H-M   'P 1'
#
loop_
_entity.id
_entity.type
_entity.pdbx_description
1 polymer ?
#
loop_
_entity_poly.entity_id
_entity_poly.type
_entity_poly.pdbx_seq_one_letter_code
_entity_poly.pdbx_strand_id
1 'polypeptide(L)'
;MTSQIRRLRFGRQSSGVQQFTGERYIPAVSGAIQYEHYHRYLFAAPICEGKDILDIASGEGYGADVLAQVARTVVGVDVDAEAVGAARNRYVRDNLRFEQGSATLIPLPDASVDVVTSFETLEHFREHEQFMREVCRVLRPNGLLIVSTPNRPVYSPPGAMPNEYHVRELDRAEFVQFLGVGFTNINLYVQKASAGSIIFHEEHGAARDVSLWTEVDAGTYERTSTIPGAVYFVALATNGELPAIEGTILDCSHSFQEYDRVRNEQVGQQAGDIARLTFETMQRADEIGRLTAETVRLTEAVVKRDADIGQLTSETVRLNAVIVERNQELERVAAEQRQRDAELACQQQALATLADAQTPRHLVETLTQQMETFSARLKTMSSPATEATGAGPDLDDPLEADTVHALRTQNRALHAEIESLRASFSWRVTRPVRLISTRLLRPAKARASVLLGRAPRQPAAANRSARIAMALPANWRDVPFVPFEKPLRTRVTIAMIASREATTLDASLRMLSATLKSADTEVIVISDAESPVAAQRGVQVRHAPDATMHITGVRDRIGEVEGEYLVLMSDRLAAHPGWLDAMLELFDRFPDAGAVTGLLLDEKGDVIAAGSGVSSDGRLVANASGSAADDSRVASVARVSAASPGILMVRASLWRQLSPQLIAGAPFEAGIASLALLLASEAIHTYCQPFARFSFVSDAARIPAPSRDAWDNAYQGWQLRDRFETVFANYAGTTDVLPLATRPKIVIVDAFVPKPDQDSGSADLFWYMRIFQAFGYEVCFIAAFEQVEPQPYADLLRGWGFRVLIANGMISLQEITTREAVTANLVMLQRISVASHLVDTVRRTAPRAKLVFSTVDLHYLREERAAIVERSASALSHALEVRRAELHAIGVADATTVVSHVERDIVKRLMPAANVHRIPIPRIPTRAPTSFEARRGVVFIGGFAHQPNIDAVKYLVGEIWPLVRRRLPDIELQVVGSNVTPDIAALDAPQDGVRIVGFVEDLSSILDHVRLSVAPLRFGAGVKGKVVSSLLHGVPCVLSKVASEGMGLVTGEHILEGDTPQQLADEIVRLHEDAELWQRLADAGFQAALSEFSVRTVAECFRTMLESIGLGKTVDETGLRFLPQ
;
A
#
# COMPACT_ATOMS: atom_id res chain seq x y z
N MET A 1 61.17 8.36 -52.10
CA MET A 1 60.20 9.45 -51.88
C MET A 1 60.44 9.97 -50.47
N THR A 2 60.89 11.21 -50.34
CA THR A 2 60.98 11.89 -49.03
C THR A 2 59.56 12.02 -48.47
N SER A 3 59.27 11.41 -47.32
CA SER A 3 57.96 11.61 -46.67
C SER A 3 57.88 13.07 -46.22
N GLN A 4 57.01 13.85 -46.87
CA GLN A 4 56.72 15.20 -46.41
C GLN A 4 55.83 15.09 -45.17
N ILE A 5 56.42 15.22 -43.99
CA ILE A 5 55.67 15.28 -42.73
C ILE A 5 54.95 16.62 -42.67
N ARG A 6 53.64 16.62 -42.88
CA ARG A 6 52.78 17.80 -42.70
C ARG A 6 52.30 17.87 -41.25
N ARG A 7 52.37 19.05 -40.62
CA ARG A 7 51.91 19.28 -39.24
C ARG A 7 50.80 20.31 -39.23
N LEU A 8 49.61 19.90 -38.79
CA LEU A 8 48.47 20.79 -38.53
C LEU A 8 48.29 20.94 -37.02
N ARG A 9 47.92 22.14 -36.55
CA ARG A 9 47.79 22.44 -35.12
C ARG A 9 46.38 22.89 -34.78
N PHE A 10 45.76 22.26 -33.79
CA PHE A 10 44.57 22.81 -33.14
C PHE A 10 45.02 23.81 -32.06
N GLY A 11 44.35 24.97 -31.95
CA GLY A 11 44.73 26.03 -30.98
C GLY A 11 44.68 25.57 -29.51
N ARG A 12 45.57 26.11 -28.65
CA ARG A 12 45.64 25.75 -27.21
C ARG A 12 44.44 26.29 -26.41
N GLN A 13 44.14 25.64 -25.29
CA GLN A 13 43.09 26.02 -24.32
C GLN A 13 43.39 27.39 -23.67
N SER A 14 42.38 28.26 -23.59
CA SER A 14 42.37 29.45 -22.73
C SER A 14 41.36 29.27 -21.59
N SER A 15 41.68 29.81 -20.41
CA SER A 15 41.03 29.57 -19.11
C SER A 15 39.62 30.13 -18.91
N GLY A 16 38.87 30.41 -19.98
CA GLY A 16 37.45 30.79 -19.92
C GLY A 16 36.60 29.57 -20.21
N VAL A 17 36.11 28.88 -19.18
CA VAL A 17 35.37 27.63 -19.33
C VAL A 17 33.89 27.95 -19.58
N GLN A 18 33.46 27.88 -20.84
CA GLN A 18 32.04 27.67 -21.15
C GLN A 18 31.71 26.22 -20.77
N GLN A 19 30.60 26.01 -20.06
CA GLN A 19 30.18 24.68 -19.63
C GLN A 19 29.70 23.88 -20.85
N PHE A 20 30.18 22.64 -21.01
CA PHE A 20 29.70 21.77 -22.09
C PHE A 20 28.24 21.37 -21.83
N THR A 21 27.33 21.84 -22.68
CA THR A 21 25.88 21.60 -22.59
C THR A 21 25.41 20.39 -23.41
N GLY A 22 26.27 19.85 -24.29
CA GLY A 22 25.89 18.81 -25.26
C GLY A 22 25.35 19.34 -26.59
N GLU A 23 25.11 20.65 -26.71
CA GLU A 23 24.66 21.30 -27.95
C GLU A 23 25.77 21.39 -29.01
N ARG A 24 27.00 21.72 -28.59
CA ARG A 24 28.15 21.90 -29.48
C ARG A 24 29.43 21.43 -28.82
N TYR A 25 30.34 20.88 -29.62
CA TYR A 25 31.65 20.49 -29.13
C TYR A 25 32.53 21.72 -28.82
N ILE A 26 33.15 21.71 -27.64
CA ILE A 26 34.13 22.72 -27.22
C ILE A 26 35.51 22.07 -27.02
N PRO A 27 36.62 22.70 -27.45
CA PRO A 27 37.98 22.13 -27.30
C PRO A 27 38.46 21.85 -25.86
N ALA A 28 37.68 22.24 -24.84
CA ALA A 28 37.93 21.92 -23.44
C ALA A 28 37.56 20.47 -23.08
N VAL A 29 36.71 19.82 -23.88
CA VAL A 29 36.26 18.45 -23.65
C VAL A 29 37.24 17.46 -24.30
N SER A 30 37.68 16.47 -23.53
CA SER A 30 38.54 15.37 -23.99
C SER A 30 37.74 14.07 -24.10
N GLY A 31 38.20 13.12 -24.92
CA GLY A 31 37.56 11.81 -25.09
C GLY A 31 37.09 11.55 -26.53
N ALA A 32 36.18 10.60 -26.73
CA ALA A 32 35.74 10.15 -28.06
C ALA A 32 35.25 11.30 -28.96
N ILE A 33 34.42 12.19 -28.40
CA ILE A 33 33.88 13.35 -29.12
C ILE A 33 34.97 14.26 -29.70
N GLN A 34 36.08 14.47 -28.98
CA GLN A 34 37.21 15.25 -29.48
C GLN A 34 37.83 14.62 -30.73
N TYR A 35 38.03 13.30 -30.71
CA TYR A 35 38.66 12.57 -31.80
C TYR A 35 37.78 12.57 -33.05
N GLU A 36 36.48 12.40 -32.87
CA GLU A 36 35.49 12.39 -33.95
C GLU A 36 35.48 13.73 -34.68
N HIS A 37 35.39 14.84 -33.94
CA HIS A 37 35.43 16.17 -34.52
C HIS A 37 36.79 16.50 -35.18
N TYR A 38 37.92 16.21 -34.51
CA TYR A 38 39.24 16.54 -35.07
C TYR A 38 39.54 15.75 -36.35
N HIS A 39 39.14 14.48 -36.39
CA HIS A 39 39.39 13.61 -37.54
C HIS A 39 38.65 14.12 -38.79
N ARG A 40 37.44 14.66 -38.68
CA ARG A 40 36.71 15.21 -39.85
C ARG A 40 37.40 16.43 -40.46
N TYR A 41 37.91 17.34 -39.64
CA TYR A 41 38.67 18.49 -40.14
C TYR A 41 40.04 18.08 -40.73
N LEU A 42 40.71 17.10 -40.12
CA LEU A 42 41.94 16.53 -40.69
C LEU A 42 41.69 15.77 -42.01
N PHE A 43 40.54 15.12 -42.14
CA PHE A 43 40.09 14.46 -43.37
C PHE A 43 39.77 15.48 -44.47
N ALA A 44 39.15 16.61 -44.13
CA ALA A 44 38.83 17.67 -45.08
C ALA A 44 40.04 18.53 -45.50
N ALA A 45 41.05 18.67 -44.65
CA ALA A 45 42.18 19.58 -44.88
C ALA A 45 42.91 19.36 -46.22
N PRO A 46 43.30 18.13 -46.62
CA PRO A 46 43.93 17.90 -47.93
C PRO A 46 43.07 18.35 -49.12
N ILE A 47 41.74 18.29 -48.98
CA ILE A 47 40.78 18.67 -50.02
C ILE A 47 40.68 20.19 -50.16
N CYS A 48 40.84 20.89 -49.04
CA CYS A 48 40.72 22.33 -48.91
C CYS A 48 42.00 23.08 -49.29
N GLU A 49 43.09 22.37 -49.59
CA GLU A 49 44.39 22.98 -49.88
C GLU A 49 44.33 23.96 -51.07
N GLY A 50 44.77 25.20 -50.82
CA GLY A 50 44.82 26.26 -51.84
C GLY A 50 43.47 26.78 -52.33
N LYS A 51 42.35 26.42 -51.69
CA LYS A 51 40.98 26.76 -52.09
C LYS A 51 40.32 27.80 -51.18
N ASP A 52 39.23 28.41 -51.63
CA ASP A 52 38.36 29.25 -50.79
C ASP A 52 37.28 28.40 -50.13
N ILE A 53 37.20 28.45 -48.80
CA ILE A 53 36.39 27.56 -47.99
C ILE A 53 35.36 28.33 -47.19
N LEU A 54 34.14 27.82 -47.14
CA LEU A 54 33.13 28.18 -46.15
C LEU A 54 33.01 27.03 -45.14
N ASP A 55 33.18 27.34 -43.86
CA ASP A 55 32.85 26.42 -42.75
C ASP A 55 31.55 26.88 -42.11
N ILE A 56 30.42 26.24 -42.44
CA ILE A 56 29.07 26.64 -42.01
C ILE A 56 28.65 25.84 -40.77
N ALA A 57 28.12 26.55 -39.76
CA ALA A 57 28.01 26.11 -38.36
C ALA A 57 29.38 25.82 -37.73
N SER A 58 30.29 26.81 -37.84
CA SER A 58 31.68 26.68 -37.39
C SER A 58 31.88 26.61 -35.86
N GLY A 59 30.82 26.86 -35.07
CA GLY A 59 30.84 26.86 -33.61
C GLY A 59 31.90 27.80 -33.04
N GLU A 60 32.75 27.27 -32.16
CA GLU A 60 33.90 27.99 -31.57
C GLU A 60 35.03 28.31 -32.58
N GLY A 61 34.96 27.79 -33.81
CA GLY A 61 35.89 28.13 -34.89
C GLY A 61 37.20 27.35 -34.94
N TYR A 62 37.39 26.34 -34.08
CA TYR A 62 38.61 25.50 -34.07
C TYR A 62 38.83 24.74 -35.38
N GLY A 63 37.74 24.36 -36.06
CA GLY A 63 37.76 23.65 -37.34
C GLY A 63 38.20 24.54 -38.49
N ALA A 64 37.52 25.68 -38.65
CA ALA A 64 37.91 26.75 -39.57
C ALA A 64 39.38 27.18 -39.39
N ASP A 65 39.87 27.27 -38.14
CA ASP A 65 41.28 27.52 -37.86
C ASP A 65 42.18 26.45 -38.49
N VAL A 66 41.89 25.16 -38.31
CA VAL A 66 42.67 24.08 -38.92
C VAL A 66 42.65 24.12 -40.44
N LEU A 67 41.49 24.38 -41.06
CA LEU A 67 41.38 24.50 -42.51
C LEU A 67 42.18 25.71 -43.05
N ALA A 68 42.26 26.81 -42.30
CA ALA A 68 43.00 28.00 -42.70
C ALA A 68 44.53 27.77 -42.79
N GLN A 69 45.06 26.69 -42.22
CA GLN A 69 46.48 26.34 -42.34
C GLN A 69 46.85 25.79 -43.73
N VAL A 70 45.85 25.42 -44.54
CA VAL A 70 46.04 24.80 -45.85
C VAL A 70 45.26 25.52 -46.96
N ALA A 71 44.14 26.15 -46.63
CA ALA A 71 43.28 26.86 -47.56
C ALA A 71 43.84 28.22 -48.00
N ARG A 72 43.38 28.71 -49.14
CA ARG A 72 43.65 30.08 -49.62
C ARG A 72 42.91 31.10 -48.77
N THR A 73 41.62 30.88 -48.53
CA THR A 73 40.79 31.68 -47.60
C THR A 73 39.78 30.79 -46.89
N VAL A 74 39.43 31.14 -45.65
CA VAL A 74 38.38 30.46 -44.87
C VAL A 74 37.45 31.49 -44.26
N VAL A 75 36.15 31.26 -44.41
CA VAL A 75 35.09 32.00 -43.72
C VAL A 75 34.34 31.02 -42.83
N GLY A 76 34.44 31.19 -41.52
CA GLY A 76 33.60 30.47 -40.55
C GLY A 76 32.29 31.21 -40.35
N VAL A 77 31.15 30.54 -40.50
CA VAL A 77 29.83 31.14 -40.28
C VAL A 77 29.10 30.36 -39.20
N ASP A 78 28.58 31.07 -38.20
CA ASP A 78 27.73 30.48 -37.16
C ASP A 78 26.56 31.39 -36.81
N VAL A 79 25.45 30.81 -36.35
CA VAL A 79 24.23 31.55 -36.00
C VAL A 79 24.41 32.31 -34.67
N ASP A 80 25.25 31.78 -33.78
CA ASP A 80 25.48 32.33 -32.45
C ASP A 80 26.52 33.45 -32.47
N ALA A 81 26.06 34.66 -32.13
CA ALA A 81 26.91 35.85 -32.06
C ALA A 81 28.02 35.74 -31.00
N GLU A 82 27.78 35.05 -29.89
CA GLU A 82 28.75 34.91 -28.81
C GLU A 82 29.91 34.00 -29.24
N ALA A 83 29.59 32.83 -29.83
CA ALA A 83 30.58 31.91 -30.37
C ALA A 83 31.41 32.55 -31.49
N VAL A 84 30.77 33.28 -32.42
CA VAL A 84 31.48 34.05 -33.45
C VAL A 84 32.41 35.09 -32.83
N GLY A 85 31.95 35.79 -31.78
CA GLY A 85 32.76 36.75 -31.04
C GLY A 85 33.99 36.10 -30.39
N ALA A 86 33.80 34.96 -29.73
CA ALA A 86 34.88 34.18 -29.12
C ALA A 86 35.87 33.67 -30.18
N ALA A 87 35.38 33.12 -31.29
CA ALA A 87 36.18 32.62 -32.40
C ALA A 87 37.07 33.71 -33.02
N ARG A 88 36.51 34.91 -33.29
CA ARG A 88 37.25 36.08 -33.81
C ARG A 88 38.40 36.50 -32.89
N ASN A 89 38.17 36.45 -31.58
CA ASN A 89 39.19 36.82 -30.59
C ASN A 89 40.26 35.74 -30.43
N ARG A 90 39.88 34.47 -30.56
CA ARG A 90 40.74 33.32 -30.27
C ARG A 90 41.60 32.90 -31.46
N TYR A 91 41.06 32.97 -32.68
CA TYR A 91 41.69 32.46 -33.89
C TYR A 91 41.92 33.60 -34.88
N VAL A 92 43.16 34.12 -34.88
CA VAL A 92 43.55 35.27 -35.72
C VAL A 92 44.55 34.79 -36.78
N ARG A 93 44.15 34.85 -38.06
CA ARG A 93 44.99 34.61 -39.24
C ARG A 93 44.60 35.54 -40.38
N ASP A 94 45.55 35.87 -41.25
CA ASP A 94 45.31 36.79 -42.38
C ASP A 94 44.30 36.26 -43.40
N ASN A 95 44.13 34.94 -43.48
CA ASN A 95 43.24 34.25 -44.41
C ASN A 95 42.00 33.63 -43.75
N LEU A 96 41.72 33.94 -42.47
CA LEU A 96 40.58 33.43 -41.71
C LEU A 96 39.72 34.59 -41.20
N ARG A 97 38.42 34.51 -41.42
CA ARG A 97 37.45 35.40 -40.77
C ARG A 97 36.21 34.64 -40.34
N PHE A 98 35.49 35.20 -39.37
CA PHE A 98 34.22 34.65 -38.89
C PHE A 98 33.09 35.63 -39.09
N GLU A 99 31.91 35.16 -39.47
CA GLU A 99 30.71 35.97 -39.71
C GLU A 99 29.49 35.34 -39.01
N GLN A 100 28.60 36.18 -38.48
CA GLN A 100 27.34 35.69 -37.95
C GLN A 100 26.36 35.48 -39.10
N GLY A 101 25.76 34.30 -39.20
CA GLY A 101 24.81 33.97 -40.27
C GLY A 101 24.14 32.61 -40.06
N SER A 102 23.04 32.40 -40.77
CA SER A 102 22.29 31.13 -40.71
C SER A 102 22.73 30.18 -41.81
N ALA A 103 22.73 28.88 -41.51
CA ALA A 103 22.92 27.83 -42.53
C ALA A 103 21.82 27.85 -43.62
N THR A 104 20.65 28.43 -43.30
CA THR A 104 19.52 28.62 -44.24
C THR A 104 19.52 29.97 -44.96
N LEU A 105 20.46 30.85 -44.64
CA LEU A 105 20.68 32.15 -45.29
C LEU A 105 22.15 32.55 -45.12
N ILE A 106 23.01 31.99 -45.97
CA ILE A 106 24.46 32.09 -45.84
C ILE A 106 24.91 33.50 -46.29
N PRO A 107 25.63 34.27 -45.45
CA PRO A 107 25.97 35.68 -45.73
C PRO A 107 27.13 35.85 -46.73
N LEU A 108 27.26 34.95 -47.72
CA LEU A 108 28.28 34.98 -48.75
C LEU A 108 27.66 35.22 -50.14
N PRO A 109 28.38 35.88 -51.07
CA PRO A 109 27.92 36.04 -52.44
C PRO A 109 27.75 34.70 -53.17
N ASP A 110 26.97 34.71 -54.25
CA ASP A 110 26.80 33.55 -55.12
C ASP A 110 28.15 33.13 -55.74
N ALA A 111 28.37 31.82 -55.90
CA ALA A 111 29.58 31.25 -56.49
C ALA A 111 30.90 31.83 -55.93
N SER A 112 30.97 32.01 -54.61
CA SER A 112 32.08 32.67 -53.91
C SER A 112 33.09 31.72 -53.27
N VAL A 113 32.76 30.43 -53.11
CA VAL A 113 33.65 29.44 -52.49
C VAL A 113 33.81 28.17 -53.33
N ASP A 114 34.96 27.52 -53.19
CA ASP A 114 35.27 26.26 -53.87
C ASP A 114 34.77 25.04 -53.07
N VAL A 115 34.74 25.14 -51.74
CA VAL A 115 34.34 24.06 -50.83
C VAL A 115 33.48 24.62 -49.69
N VAL A 116 32.43 23.89 -49.33
CA VAL A 116 31.65 24.10 -48.11
C VAL A 116 31.88 22.92 -47.17
N THR A 117 32.30 23.17 -45.93
CA THR A 117 32.37 22.19 -44.85
C THR A 117 31.23 22.44 -43.85
N SER A 118 30.57 21.38 -43.40
CA SER A 118 29.50 21.44 -42.38
C SER A 118 29.44 20.13 -41.61
N PHE A 119 29.85 20.12 -40.34
CA PHE A 119 29.94 18.89 -39.56
C PHE A 119 29.01 18.95 -38.36
N GLU A 120 28.13 17.95 -38.23
CA GLU A 120 27.16 17.85 -37.12
C GLU A 120 26.30 19.11 -37.02
N THR A 121 25.55 19.36 -38.09
CA THR A 121 24.81 20.60 -38.32
C THR A 121 23.37 20.35 -38.73
N LEU A 122 23.12 19.32 -39.55
CA LEU A 122 21.81 19.02 -40.14
C LEU A 122 20.78 18.62 -39.07
N GLU A 123 21.22 17.94 -38.04
CA GLU A 123 20.42 17.48 -36.91
C GLU A 123 19.77 18.62 -36.12
N HIS A 124 20.32 19.83 -36.19
CA HIS A 124 19.90 20.97 -35.37
C HIS A 124 18.73 21.78 -35.96
N PHE A 125 18.33 21.56 -37.21
CA PHE A 125 17.22 22.29 -37.85
C PHE A 125 16.44 21.43 -38.86
N ARG A 126 15.25 21.88 -39.27
CA ARG A 126 14.34 21.08 -40.14
C ARG A 126 14.42 21.46 -41.61
N GLU A 127 14.90 22.66 -41.90
CA GLU A 127 14.92 23.33 -43.20
C GLU A 127 16.05 22.84 -44.12
N HIS A 128 16.24 21.52 -44.21
CA HIS A 128 17.31 20.88 -44.99
C HIS A 128 17.31 21.30 -46.48
N GLU A 129 16.14 21.44 -47.10
CA GLU A 129 16.03 21.90 -48.50
C GLU A 129 16.51 23.34 -48.69
N GLN A 130 16.30 24.20 -47.70
CA GLN A 130 16.77 25.59 -47.76
C GLN A 130 18.28 25.66 -47.56
N PHE A 131 18.83 24.86 -46.62
CA PHE A 131 20.26 24.69 -46.48
C PHE A 131 20.91 24.20 -47.77
N MET A 132 20.37 23.16 -48.41
CA MET A 132 20.91 22.65 -49.68
C MET A 132 20.90 23.71 -50.79
N ARG A 133 19.82 24.49 -50.90
CA ARG A 133 19.74 25.61 -51.87
C ARG A 133 20.83 26.66 -51.64
N GLU A 134 21.05 27.05 -50.38
CA GLU A 134 22.08 28.03 -50.03
C GLU A 134 23.49 27.49 -50.29
N VAL A 135 23.75 26.23 -49.95
CA VAL A 135 25.03 25.56 -50.28
C VAL A 135 25.28 25.57 -51.78
N CYS A 136 24.29 25.18 -52.60
CA CYS A 136 24.41 25.22 -54.06
C CYS A 136 24.61 26.64 -54.59
N ARG A 137 24.01 27.65 -53.96
CA ARG A 137 24.13 29.07 -54.36
C ARG A 137 25.55 29.60 -54.14
N VAL A 138 26.15 29.34 -52.98
CA VAL A 138 27.48 29.90 -52.63
C VAL A 138 28.64 29.13 -53.25
N LEU A 139 28.45 27.85 -53.60
CA LEU A 139 29.45 27.05 -54.29
C LEU A 139 29.64 27.52 -55.73
N ARG A 140 30.90 27.61 -56.17
CA ARG A 140 31.25 27.77 -57.58
C ARG A 140 30.77 26.57 -58.41
N PRO A 141 30.63 26.69 -59.74
CA PRO A 141 30.40 25.54 -60.60
C PRO A 141 31.42 24.44 -60.33
N ASN A 142 30.95 23.21 -60.13
CA ASN A 142 31.75 22.05 -59.70
C ASN A 142 32.40 22.16 -58.31
N GLY A 143 31.91 23.07 -57.47
CA GLY A 143 32.30 23.17 -56.07
C GLY A 143 31.89 21.93 -55.27
N LEU A 144 32.47 21.76 -54.09
CA LEU A 144 32.35 20.54 -53.28
C LEU A 144 31.71 20.83 -51.91
N LEU A 145 30.70 20.05 -51.56
CA LEU A 145 30.19 19.96 -50.18
C LEU A 145 30.85 18.80 -49.45
N ILE A 146 31.36 19.07 -48.25
CA ILE A 146 31.84 18.09 -47.27
C ILE A 146 30.93 18.20 -46.05
N VAL A 147 30.12 17.18 -45.79
CA VAL A 147 29.10 17.26 -44.73
C VAL A 147 29.01 16.01 -43.88
N SER A 148 28.75 16.14 -42.57
CA SER A 148 28.48 15.01 -41.68
C SER A 148 27.19 15.13 -40.89
N THR A 149 26.62 13.97 -40.54
CA THR A 149 25.45 13.82 -39.67
C THR A 149 25.59 12.57 -38.80
N PRO A 150 25.04 12.55 -37.57
CA PRO A 150 24.91 11.34 -36.78
C PRO A 150 24.06 10.30 -37.53
N ASN A 151 24.43 9.03 -37.37
CA ASN A 151 23.70 7.89 -37.90
C ASN A 151 22.58 7.52 -36.93
N ARG A 152 21.36 8.04 -37.15
CA ARG A 152 20.22 7.95 -36.22
C ARG A 152 20.02 6.57 -35.57
N PRO A 153 19.99 5.44 -36.29
CA PRO A 153 19.84 4.10 -35.68
C PRO A 153 20.94 3.70 -34.68
N VAL A 154 22.13 4.30 -34.76
CA VAL A 154 23.28 4.01 -33.90
C VAL A 154 23.44 5.08 -32.81
N TYR A 155 23.26 6.34 -33.17
CA TYR A 155 23.43 7.48 -32.27
C TYR A 155 22.26 7.62 -31.28
N SER A 156 21.03 7.47 -31.77
CA SER A 156 19.78 7.60 -31.00
C SER A 156 18.89 6.36 -31.17
N PRO A 157 19.32 5.17 -30.69
CA PRO A 157 18.52 3.95 -30.80
C PRO A 157 17.22 4.03 -29.98
N PRO A 158 16.17 3.25 -30.31
CA PRO A 158 14.90 3.28 -29.58
C PRO A 158 15.10 3.09 -28.06
N GLY A 159 14.64 4.06 -27.27
CA GLY A 159 14.78 4.06 -25.81
C GLY A 159 16.01 4.82 -25.28
N ALA A 160 16.89 5.31 -26.14
CA ALA A 160 17.92 6.28 -25.76
C ALA A 160 17.30 7.64 -25.39
N MET A 161 17.91 8.34 -24.44
CA MET A 161 17.48 9.70 -24.09
C MET A 161 17.69 10.62 -25.30
N PRO A 162 16.67 11.38 -25.76
CA PRO A 162 16.80 12.24 -26.92
C PRO A 162 17.76 13.41 -26.61
N ASN A 163 18.70 13.70 -27.52
CA ASN A 163 19.46 14.95 -27.47
C ASN A 163 18.50 16.11 -27.80
N GLU A 164 18.25 16.99 -26.84
CA GLU A 164 17.27 18.08 -26.95
C GLU A 164 17.59 19.08 -28.08
N TYR A 165 18.84 19.13 -28.53
CA TYR A 165 19.30 19.99 -29.62
C TYR A 165 19.19 19.34 -31.00
N HIS A 166 18.93 18.03 -31.09
CA HIS A 166 18.76 17.30 -32.35
C HIS A 166 17.29 17.29 -32.77
N VAL A 167 16.88 18.33 -33.50
CA VAL A 167 15.51 18.54 -34.00
C VAL A 167 15.14 17.53 -35.10
N ARG A 168 16.11 17.05 -35.90
CA ARG A 168 15.90 16.06 -36.97
C ARG A 168 17.18 15.33 -37.39
N GLU A 169 17.41 14.12 -36.87
CA GLU A 169 18.48 13.23 -37.35
C GLU A 169 18.05 12.42 -38.58
N LEU A 170 18.99 12.12 -39.47
CA LEU A 170 18.76 11.36 -40.70
C LEU A 170 19.32 9.93 -40.58
N ASP A 171 18.62 8.96 -41.14
CA ASP A 171 19.23 7.66 -41.44
C ASP A 171 20.03 7.69 -42.75
N ARG A 172 20.68 6.57 -43.09
CA ARG A 172 21.52 6.46 -44.30
C ARG A 172 20.76 6.78 -45.58
N ALA A 173 19.53 6.29 -45.73
CA ALA A 173 18.75 6.47 -46.95
C ALA A 173 18.29 7.92 -47.10
N GLU A 174 17.81 8.50 -46.00
CA GLU A 174 17.38 9.90 -45.92
C GLU A 174 18.55 10.85 -46.22
N PHE A 175 19.74 10.58 -45.69
CA PHE A 175 20.92 11.41 -45.93
C PHE A 175 21.41 11.36 -47.39
N VAL A 176 21.43 10.18 -48.01
CA VAL A 176 21.77 10.06 -49.44
C VAL A 176 20.74 10.76 -50.32
N GLN A 177 19.45 10.62 -50.00
CA GLN A 177 18.38 11.31 -50.72
C GLN A 177 18.52 12.82 -50.62
N PHE A 178 18.81 13.34 -49.43
CA PHE A 178 19.05 14.77 -49.19
C PHE A 178 20.19 15.31 -50.06
N LEU A 179 21.32 14.61 -50.13
CA LEU A 179 22.46 15.01 -50.96
C LEU A 179 22.12 15.00 -52.46
N GLY A 180 21.34 14.00 -52.89
CA GLY A 180 20.91 13.85 -54.29
C GLY A 180 19.99 14.97 -54.80
N VAL A 181 19.46 15.82 -53.92
CA VAL A 181 18.67 17.00 -54.32
C VAL A 181 19.55 18.07 -54.97
N GLY A 182 20.80 18.22 -54.52
CA GLY A 182 21.71 19.28 -54.99
C GLY A 182 22.87 18.80 -55.88
N PHE A 183 23.25 17.53 -55.79
CA PHE A 183 24.48 17.01 -56.39
C PHE A 183 24.30 15.68 -57.11
N THR A 184 24.99 15.51 -58.24
CA THR A 184 24.96 14.27 -59.04
C THR A 184 25.98 13.23 -58.60
N ASN A 185 27.13 13.65 -58.05
CA ASN A 185 28.21 12.75 -57.63
C ASN A 185 28.38 12.80 -56.11
N ILE A 186 28.21 11.66 -55.44
CA ILE A 186 28.26 11.54 -53.98
C ILE A 186 29.16 10.37 -53.56
N ASN A 187 30.12 10.61 -52.67
CA ASN A 187 30.87 9.58 -51.94
C ASN A 187 30.53 9.61 -50.46
N LEU A 188 30.19 8.46 -49.88
CA LEU A 188 29.83 8.31 -48.48
C LEU A 188 30.91 7.55 -47.70
N TYR A 189 31.34 8.13 -46.59
CA TYR A 189 32.27 7.59 -45.61
C TYR A 189 31.56 7.42 -44.27
N VAL A 190 32.11 6.55 -43.41
CA VAL A 190 31.59 6.27 -42.07
C VAL A 190 32.68 6.50 -41.04
N GLN A 191 32.31 6.97 -39.85
CA GLN A 191 33.24 7.26 -38.77
C GLN A 191 32.77 6.62 -37.45
N LYS A 192 33.73 6.06 -36.71
CA LYS A 192 33.55 5.51 -35.37
C LYS A 192 34.85 5.72 -34.58
N ALA A 193 34.79 6.37 -33.42
CA ALA A 193 35.92 6.35 -32.49
C ALA A 193 36.08 4.93 -31.93
N SER A 194 37.31 4.40 -31.94
CA SER A 194 37.59 3.06 -31.42
C SER A 194 38.90 3.07 -30.64
N ALA A 195 38.94 2.38 -29.51
CA ALA A 195 40.17 1.98 -28.84
C ALA A 195 40.55 0.58 -29.30
N GLY A 196 41.80 0.35 -29.70
CA GLY A 196 42.24 -0.95 -30.25
C GLY A 196 43.73 -0.99 -30.58
N SER A 197 44.21 -2.17 -30.96
CA SER A 197 45.61 -2.39 -31.37
C SER A 197 45.71 -2.51 -32.89
N ILE A 198 46.72 -1.87 -33.47
CA ILE A 198 46.96 -1.84 -34.91
C ILE A 198 48.34 -2.42 -35.18
N ILE A 199 48.43 -3.40 -36.09
CA ILE A 199 49.69 -3.98 -36.55
C ILE A 199 49.76 -3.81 -38.07
N PHE A 200 50.81 -3.14 -38.55
CA PHE A 200 51.08 -2.94 -39.98
C PHE A 200 52.50 -3.39 -40.34
N HIS A 201 52.66 -3.88 -41.56
CA HIS A 201 53.98 -4.14 -42.16
C HIS A 201 54.60 -2.81 -42.65
N GLU A 202 55.90 -2.63 -42.44
CA GLU A 202 56.62 -1.35 -42.63
C GLU A 202 56.95 -1.03 -44.11
N GLU A 203 56.83 -2.00 -45.03
CA GLU A 203 57.23 -1.79 -46.44
C GLU A 203 56.32 -0.85 -47.24
N HIS A 204 56.97 -0.05 -48.09
CA HIS A 204 56.40 1.02 -48.89
C HIS A 204 56.01 0.53 -50.29
N GLY A 205 54.71 0.51 -50.59
CA GLY A 205 54.22 0.50 -51.96
C GLY A 205 53.38 -0.71 -52.37
N ALA A 206 52.10 -0.69 -52.01
CA ALA A 206 50.96 -1.16 -52.82
C ALA A 206 49.67 -0.85 -52.02
N ALA A 207 48.57 -0.57 -52.71
CA ALA A 207 47.26 -0.30 -52.11
C ALA A 207 46.90 -1.40 -51.10
N ARG A 208 46.54 -1.00 -49.88
CA ARG A 208 46.40 -1.87 -48.71
C ARG A 208 44.91 -2.13 -48.42
N ASP A 209 44.48 -3.39 -48.47
CA ASP A 209 43.19 -3.79 -47.86
C ASP A 209 43.38 -3.94 -46.35
N VAL A 210 42.72 -3.09 -45.56
CA VAL A 210 42.71 -3.18 -44.09
C VAL A 210 41.59 -4.14 -43.66
N SER A 211 41.92 -5.28 -43.04
CA SER A 211 40.92 -6.18 -42.45
C SER A 211 40.61 -5.79 -41.00
N LEU A 212 39.34 -5.54 -40.68
CA LEU A 212 38.89 -5.24 -39.32
C LEU A 212 38.38 -6.49 -38.62
N TRP A 213 38.71 -6.64 -37.33
CA TRP A 213 38.08 -7.62 -36.44
C TRP A 213 37.31 -6.87 -35.36
N THR A 214 36.06 -7.27 -35.10
CA THR A 214 35.19 -6.64 -34.10
C THR A 214 34.70 -7.69 -33.12
N GLU A 215 34.82 -7.42 -31.82
CA GLU A 215 34.25 -8.28 -30.79
C GLU A 215 32.72 -8.08 -30.75
N VAL A 216 31.97 -9.19 -30.84
CA VAL A 216 30.50 -9.19 -30.84
C VAL A 216 29.89 -9.69 -29.53
N ASP A 217 30.65 -10.46 -28.77
CA ASP A 217 30.37 -10.91 -27.40
C ASP A 217 31.71 -11.20 -26.70
N ALA A 218 31.74 -11.28 -25.37
CA ALA A 218 32.96 -11.45 -24.60
C ALA A 218 33.80 -12.66 -25.09
N GLY A 219 34.93 -12.40 -25.75
CA GLY A 219 35.83 -13.39 -26.33
C GLY A 219 35.53 -13.84 -27.76
N THR A 220 34.51 -13.29 -28.43
CA THR A 220 34.08 -13.69 -29.79
C THR A 220 34.30 -12.56 -30.80
N TYR A 221 35.05 -12.83 -31.87
CA TYR A 221 35.48 -11.82 -32.85
C TYR A 221 35.02 -12.17 -34.28
N GLU A 222 34.51 -11.17 -34.99
CA GLU A 222 34.10 -11.29 -36.39
C GLU A 222 34.98 -10.44 -37.30
N ARG A 223 35.39 -11.01 -38.44
CA ARG A 223 36.12 -10.28 -39.48
C ARG A 223 35.14 -9.54 -40.38
N THR A 224 35.34 -8.24 -40.52
CA THR A 224 34.50 -7.37 -41.35
C THR A 224 35.36 -6.52 -42.28
N SER A 225 34.78 -6.17 -43.43
CA SER A 225 35.35 -5.22 -44.41
C SER A 225 34.76 -3.81 -44.28
N THR A 226 33.86 -3.61 -43.30
CA THR A 226 33.18 -2.34 -43.02
C THR A 226 33.23 -2.07 -41.52
N ILE A 227 32.98 -0.83 -41.10
CA ILE A 227 32.99 -0.45 -39.68
C ILE A 227 31.58 -0.67 -39.09
N PRO A 228 31.35 -1.71 -38.26
CA PRO A 228 30.03 -2.00 -37.72
C PRO A 228 29.63 -0.96 -36.67
N GLY A 229 28.37 -0.51 -36.73
CA GLY A 229 27.85 0.48 -35.78
C GLY A 229 28.61 1.81 -35.85
N ALA A 230 28.90 2.29 -37.06
CA ALA A 230 29.50 3.61 -37.23
C ALA A 230 28.53 4.70 -36.78
N VAL A 231 29.06 5.63 -35.99
CA VAL A 231 28.28 6.64 -35.27
C VAL A 231 27.94 7.82 -36.19
N TYR A 232 28.81 8.14 -37.16
CA TYR A 232 28.59 9.25 -38.09
C TYR A 232 28.76 8.86 -39.55
N PHE A 233 28.00 9.55 -40.41
CA PHE A 233 28.22 9.61 -41.83
C PHE A 233 29.01 10.86 -42.19
N VAL A 234 29.96 10.75 -43.13
CA VAL A 234 30.68 11.87 -43.74
C VAL A 234 30.55 11.75 -45.26
N ALA A 235 30.06 12.78 -45.94
CA ALA A 235 29.83 12.74 -47.37
C ALA A 235 30.61 13.82 -48.11
N LEU A 236 31.07 13.47 -49.32
CA LEU A 236 31.58 14.38 -50.33
C LEU A 236 30.55 14.45 -51.47
N ALA A 237 30.06 15.63 -51.80
CA ALA A 237 29.03 15.82 -52.82
C ALA A 237 29.38 16.98 -53.78
N THR A 238 29.34 16.73 -55.09
CA THR A 238 29.64 17.72 -56.13
C THR A 238 28.92 17.39 -57.43
N ASN A 239 28.83 18.37 -58.33
CA ASN A 239 28.43 18.16 -59.73
C ASN A 239 29.62 17.95 -60.67
N GLY A 240 30.86 18.10 -60.17
CA GLY A 240 32.10 17.82 -60.88
C GLY A 240 32.69 16.45 -60.55
N GLU A 241 34.00 16.27 -60.75
CA GLU A 241 34.69 15.03 -60.39
C GLU A 241 34.96 14.97 -58.87
N LEU A 242 34.69 13.80 -58.26
CA LEU A 242 34.94 13.58 -56.84
C LEU A 242 36.45 13.37 -56.57
N PRO A 243 37.02 13.97 -55.51
CA PRO A 243 38.40 13.73 -55.16
C PRO A 243 38.62 12.28 -54.70
N ALA A 244 39.68 11.65 -55.19
CA ALA A 244 40.09 10.30 -54.77
C ALA A 244 40.82 10.37 -53.43
N ILE A 245 40.15 9.98 -52.34
CA ILE A 245 40.69 9.99 -50.99
C ILE A 245 40.47 8.63 -50.35
N GLU A 246 41.56 8.04 -49.86
CA GLU A 246 41.56 6.78 -49.13
C GLU A 246 41.01 6.98 -47.70
N GLY A 247 40.52 5.89 -47.09
CA GLY A 247 40.13 5.91 -45.68
C GLY A 247 41.32 6.32 -44.79
N THR A 248 41.06 7.13 -43.78
CA THR A 248 42.10 7.65 -42.88
C THR A 248 41.92 7.10 -41.46
N ILE A 249 43.02 6.88 -40.74
CA ILE A 249 43.05 6.49 -39.33
C ILE A 249 43.69 7.62 -38.52
N LEU A 250 43.03 8.06 -37.45
CA LEU A 250 43.58 9.02 -36.50
C LEU A 250 44.09 8.28 -35.25
N ASP A 251 45.41 8.22 -35.08
CA ASP A 251 46.02 7.68 -33.86
C ASP A 251 45.95 8.72 -32.72
N CYS A 252 45.15 8.40 -31.69
CA CYS A 252 44.96 9.24 -30.51
C CYS A 252 45.62 8.63 -29.25
N SER A 253 46.54 7.67 -29.39
CA SER A 253 47.14 6.92 -28.26
C SER A 253 47.70 7.81 -27.16
N HIS A 254 48.34 8.93 -27.52
CA HIS A 254 48.87 9.89 -26.55
C HIS A 254 47.76 10.56 -25.72
N SER A 255 46.70 11.03 -26.37
CA SER A 255 45.55 11.67 -25.68
C SER A 255 44.76 10.66 -24.84
N PHE A 256 44.66 9.42 -25.31
CA PHE A 256 44.00 8.33 -24.58
C PHE A 256 44.77 7.94 -23.31
N GLN A 257 46.10 7.82 -23.38
CA GLN A 257 46.95 7.56 -22.22
C GLN A 257 46.85 8.66 -21.15
N GLU A 258 46.79 9.93 -21.56
CA GLU A 258 46.64 11.06 -20.63
C GLU A 258 45.26 11.05 -19.96
N TYR A 259 44.19 10.78 -20.73
CA TYR A 259 42.84 10.63 -20.21
C TYR A 259 42.73 9.49 -19.19
N ASP A 260 43.25 8.31 -19.53
CA ASP A 260 43.26 7.15 -18.63
C ASP A 260 44.10 7.40 -17.38
N ARG A 261 45.23 8.10 -17.50
CA ARG A 261 46.05 8.47 -16.36
C ARG A 261 45.31 9.37 -15.39
N VAL A 262 44.70 10.46 -15.86
CA VAL A 262 43.93 11.40 -15.02
C VAL A 262 42.76 10.69 -14.35
N ARG A 263 42.04 9.84 -15.11
CA ARG A 263 40.95 9.04 -14.57
C ARG A 263 41.43 8.05 -13.49
N ASN A 264 42.53 7.34 -13.74
CA ASN A 264 43.08 6.37 -12.79
C ASN A 264 43.65 7.05 -11.53
N GLU A 265 44.23 8.26 -11.65
CA GLU A 265 44.66 9.06 -10.51
C GLU A 265 43.47 9.49 -9.64
N GLN A 266 42.34 9.91 -10.23
CA GLN A 266 41.10 10.22 -9.49
C GLN A 266 40.52 9.00 -8.79
N VAL A 267 40.45 7.85 -9.49
CA VAL A 267 39.95 6.60 -8.92
C VAL A 267 40.85 6.13 -7.77
N GLY A 268 42.17 6.27 -7.93
CA GLY A 268 43.14 5.93 -6.87
C GLY A 268 43.01 6.81 -5.63
N GLN A 269 42.78 8.11 -5.78
CA GLN A 269 42.54 9.03 -4.66
C GLN A 269 41.26 8.65 -3.90
N GLN A 270 40.18 8.37 -4.62
CA GLN A 270 38.91 7.92 -4.02
C GLN A 270 39.06 6.60 -3.27
N ALA A 271 39.80 5.64 -3.82
CA ALA A 271 40.08 4.36 -3.16
C ALA A 271 40.91 4.55 -1.86
N GLY A 272 41.86 5.48 -1.85
CA GLY A 272 42.64 5.83 -0.66
C GLY A 272 41.80 6.45 0.45
N ASP A 273 40.88 7.35 0.11
CA ASP A 273 39.95 7.95 1.06
C ASP A 273 38.96 6.92 1.65
N ILE A 274 38.48 5.98 0.82
CA ILE A 274 37.64 4.86 1.26
C ILE A 274 38.41 4.00 2.27
N ALA A 275 39.67 3.66 2.00
CA ALA A 275 40.49 2.85 2.91
C ALA A 275 40.73 3.56 4.27
N ARG A 276 41.02 4.86 4.26
CA ARG A 276 41.19 5.66 5.50
C ARG A 276 39.89 5.71 6.31
N LEU A 277 38.77 6.01 5.68
CA LEU A 277 37.47 6.07 6.33
C LEU A 277 37.02 4.70 6.87
N THR A 278 37.37 3.62 6.17
CA THR A 278 37.10 2.25 6.62
C THR A 278 37.89 1.95 7.89
N PHE A 279 39.17 2.31 7.95
CA PHE A 279 40.00 2.12 9.14
C PHE A 279 39.50 2.93 10.35
N GLU A 280 39.14 4.20 10.16
CA GLU A 280 38.54 5.02 11.23
C GLU A 280 37.19 4.45 11.71
N THR A 281 36.40 3.91 10.79
CA THR A 281 35.12 3.27 11.12
C THR A 281 35.34 1.99 11.94
N MET A 282 36.34 1.18 11.59
CA MET A 282 36.71 -0.01 12.36
C MET A 282 37.19 0.34 13.78
N GLN A 283 38.00 1.39 13.94
CA GLN A 283 38.42 1.85 15.27
C GLN A 283 37.25 2.33 16.13
N ARG A 284 36.31 3.09 15.53
CA ARG A 284 35.09 3.51 16.21
C ARG A 284 34.19 2.32 16.55
N ALA A 285 34.13 1.30 15.70
CA ALA A 285 33.38 0.08 15.99
C ALA A 285 33.97 -0.70 17.18
N ASP A 286 35.29 -0.74 17.32
CA ASP A 286 35.99 -1.36 18.45
C ASP A 286 35.76 -0.61 19.76
N GLU A 287 35.72 0.73 19.71
CA GLU A 287 35.37 1.59 20.84
C GLU A 287 33.89 1.42 21.25
N ILE A 288 32.98 1.37 20.27
CA ILE A 288 31.56 1.07 20.48
C ILE A 288 31.40 -0.33 21.10
N GLY A 289 32.17 -1.33 20.66
CA GLY A 289 32.15 -2.68 21.24
C GLY A 289 32.53 -2.68 22.72
N ARG A 290 33.57 -1.93 23.11
CA ARG A 290 33.95 -1.75 24.53
C ARG A 290 32.86 -1.07 25.35
N LEU A 291 32.33 0.04 24.86
CA LEU A 291 31.25 0.78 25.54
C LEU A 291 29.96 -0.05 25.64
N THR A 292 29.69 -0.90 24.65
CA THR A 292 28.54 -1.81 24.66
C THR A 292 28.71 -2.88 25.73
N ALA A 293 29.89 -3.50 25.84
CA ALA A 293 30.18 -4.46 26.90
C ALA A 293 30.07 -3.84 28.31
N GLU A 294 30.48 -2.58 28.45
CA GLU A 294 30.32 -1.82 29.70
C GLU A 294 28.85 -1.51 29.99
N THR A 295 28.06 -1.14 28.98
CA THR A 295 26.63 -0.88 29.11
C THR A 295 25.85 -2.15 29.49
N VAL A 296 26.20 -3.30 28.91
CA VAL A 296 25.62 -4.61 29.29
C VAL A 296 25.91 -4.91 30.76
N ARG A 297 27.17 -4.77 31.20
CA ARG A 297 27.55 -4.97 32.61
C ARG A 297 26.80 -4.01 33.55
N LEU A 298 26.65 -2.75 33.18
CA LEU A 298 25.90 -1.76 33.97
C LEU A 298 24.40 -2.09 34.02
N THR A 299 23.84 -2.57 32.91
CA THR A 299 22.42 -2.98 32.84
C THR A 299 22.15 -4.20 33.72
N GLU A 300 23.04 -5.21 33.70
CA GLU A 300 22.96 -6.35 34.61
C GLU A 300 23.02 -5.92 36.08
N ALA A 301 23.87 -4.92 36.41
CA ALA A 301 23.95 -4.36 37.75
C ALA A 301 22.68 -3.58 38.16
N VAL A 302 22.03 -2.88 37.22
CA VAL A 302 20.75 -2.19 37.44
C VAL A 302 19.63 -3.20 37.67
N VAL A 303 19.51 -4.23 36.82
CA VAL A 303 18.50 -5.30 36.99
C VAL A 303 18.64 -5.99 38.34
N LYS A 304 19.87 -6.25 38.78
CA LYS A 304 20.13 -6.82 40.11
C LYS A 304 19.69 -5.87 41.23
N ARG A 305 19.98 -4.57 41.13
CA ARG A 305 19.54 -3.57 42.11
C ARG A 305 18.03 -3.40 42.14
N ASP A 306 17.35 -3.47 40.99
CA ASP A 306 15.89 -3.38 40.93
C ASP A 306 15.23 -4.60 41.58
N ALA A 307 15.82 -5.79 41.44
CA ALA A 307 15.40 -6.98 42.18
C ALA A 307 15.58 -6.82 43.70
N ASP A 308 16.71 -6.27 44.14
CA ASP A 308 16.97 -5.97 45.57
C ASP A 308 15.98 -4.91 46.10
N ILE A 309 15.68 -3.86 45.32
CA ILE A 309 14.67 -2.85 45.66
C ILE A 309 13.28 -3.48 45.75
N GLY A 310 12.94 -4.41 44.85
CA GLY A 310 11.67 -5.16 44.90
C GLY A 310 11.53 -6.00 46.17
N GLN A 311 12.60 -6.66 46.61
CA GLN A 311 12.63 -7.38 47.89
C GLN A 311 12.47 -6.44 49.08
N LEU A 312 13.23 -5.34 49.13
CA LEU A 312 13.13 -4.34 50.21
C LEU A 312 11.75 -3.65 50.25
N THR A 313 11.13 -3.44 49.09
CA THR A 313 9.78 -2.87 49.02
C THR A 313 8.75 -3.86 49.58
N SER A 314 8.87 -5.15 49.25
CA SER A 314 8.01 -6.19 49.81
C SER A 314 8.20 -6.34 51.33
N GLU A 315 9.45 -6.25 51.80
CA GLU A 315 9.79 -6.23 53.23
C GLU A 315 9.15 -5.01 53.93
N THR A 316 9.21 -3.83 53.30
CA THR A 316 8.61 -2.60 53.83
C THR A 316 7.09 -2.69 53.91
N VAL A 317 6.43 -3.25 52.89
CA VAL A 317 4.98 -3.50 52.90
C VAL A 317 4.61 -4.47 54.03
N ARG A 318 5.39 -5.54 54.22
CA ARG A 318 5.20 -6.50 55.32
C ARG A 318 5.36 -5.83 56.69
N LEU A 319 6.41 -5.04 56.88
CA LEU A 319 6.65 -4.31 58.13
C LEU A 319 5.56 -3.28 58.42
N ASN A 320 5.05 -2.58 57.40
CA ASN A 320 3.93 -1.66 57.55
C ASN A 320 2.64 -2.38 57.98
N ALA A 321 2.37 -3.58 57.47
CA ALA A 321 1.22 -4.38 57.93
C ALA A 321 1.34 -4.73 59.43
N VAL A 322 2.54 -5.11 59.89
CA VAL A 322 2.81 -5.38 61.31
C VAL A 322 2.67 -4.12 62.17
N ILE A 323 3.12 -2.97 61.68
CA ILE A 323 2.96 -1.69 62.38
C ILE A 323 1.47 -1.34 62.53
N VAL A 324 0.66 -1.54 61.48
CA VAL A 324 -0.79 -1.31 61.54
C VAL A 324 -1.44 -2.22 62.58
N GLU A 325 -1.10 -3.50 62.60
CA GLU A 325 -1.59 -4.46 63.60
C GLU A 325 -1.22 -4.04 65.02
N ARG A 326 0.05 -3.66 65.26
CA ARG A 326 0.50 -3.19 66.58
C ARG A 326 -0.10 -1.85 67.01
N ASN A 327 -0.37 -0.95 66.06
CA ASN A 327 -1.06 0.30 66.35
C ASN A 327 -2.51 0.07 66.77
N GLN A 328 -3.22 -0.87 66.12
CA GLN A 328 -4.57 -1.26 66.52
C GLN A 328 -4.58 -1.88 67.93
N GLU A 329 -3.58 -2.70 68.25
CA GLU A 329 -3.43 -3.27 69.59
C GLU A 329 -3.10 -2.21 70.65
N LEU A 330 -2.22 -1.25 70.33
CA LEU A 330 -1.93 -0.09 71.18
C LEU A 330 -3.17 0.78 71.41
N GLU A 331 -3.99 1.02 70.38
CA GLU A 331 -5.26 1.74 70.51
C GLU A 331 -6.25 0.99 71.41
N ARG A 332 -6.31 -0.34 71.29
CA ARG A 332 -7.12 -1.18 72.16
C ARG A 332 -6.66 -1.12 73.61
N VAL A 333 -5.36 -1.26 73.86
CA VAL A 333 -4.77 -1.14 75.21
C VAL A 333 -4.98 0.26 75.77
N ALA A 334 -4.83 1.32 74.96
CA ALA A 334 -5.10 2.70 75.38
C ALA A 334 -6.59 2.94 75.65
N ALA A 335 -7.51 2.28 74.94
CA ALA A 335 -8.94 2.31 75.23
C ALA A 335 -9.25 1.59 76.55
N GLU A 336 -8.69 0.40 76.78
CA GLU A 336 -8.79 -0.33 78.04
C GLU A 336 -8.21 0.47 79.22
N GLN A 337 -7.08 1.16 79.01
CA GLN A 337 -6.46 2.03 80.02
C GLN A 337 -7.31 3.27 80.31
N ARG A 338 -7.86 3.94 79.28
CA ARG A 338 -8.81 5.05 79.48
C ARG A 338 -10.08 4.61 80.21
N GLN A 339 -10.57 3.41 79.95
CA GLN A 339 -11.70 2.85 80.69
C GLN A 339 -11.34 2.58 82.15
N ARG A 340 -10.16 1.99 82.41
CA ARG A 340 -9.65 1.80 83.78
C ARG A 340 -9.40 3.11 84.51
N ASP A 341 -8.84 4.11 83.84
CA ASP A 341 -8.60 5.45 84.41
C ASP A 341 -9.93 6.17 84.70
N ALA A 342 -10.96 5.99 83.84
CA ALA A 342 -12.31 6.48 84.10
C ALA A 342 -13.00 5.74 85.26
N GLU A 343 -12.81 4.43 85.38
CA GLU A 343 -13.25 3.64 86.53
C GLU A 343 -12.51 4.05 87.81
N LEU A 344 -11.20 4.31 87.73
CA LEU A 344 -10.38 4.78 88.85
C LEU A 344 -10.76 6.20 89.27
N ALA A 345 -11.07 7.09 88.32
CA ALA A 345 -11.56 8.44 88.60
C ALA A 345 -12.97 8.38 89.22
N CYS A 346 -13.83 7.48 88.76
CA CYS A 346 -15.14 7.22 89.36
C CYS A 346 -15.02 6.64 90.77
N GLN A 347 -14.06 5.74 91.01
CA GLN A 347 -13.72 5.21 92.33
C GLN A 347 -13.07 6.24 93.26
N GLN A 348 -12.20 7.13 92.74
CA GLN A 348 -11.59 8.23 93.50
C GLN A 348 -12.60 9.31 93.83
N GLN A 349 -13.56 9.58 92.94
CA GLN A 349 -14.67 10.49 93.18
C GLN A 349 -15.68 9.87 94.16
N ALA A 350 -15.92 8.55 94.10
CA ALA A 350 -16.66 7.81 95.11
C ALA A 350 -15.93 7.78 96.47
N LEU A 351 -14.59 7.62 96.50
CA LEU A 351 -13.77 7.71 97.71
C LEU A 351 -13.73 9.12 98.30
N ALA A 352 -13.69 10.17 97.46
CA ALA A 352 -13.75 11.56 97.89
C ALA A 352 -15.14 11.94 98.42
N THR A 353 -16.20 11.26 97.96
CA THR A 353 -17.57 11.42 98.49
C THR A 353 -17.81 10.55 99.74
N LEU A 354 -16.97 9.53 99.98
CA LEU A 354 -16.99 8.65 101.16
C LEU A 354 -16.01 9.07 102.27
N ALA A 355 -15.17 10.09 102.04
CA ALA A 355 -14.21 10.60 103.01
C ALA A 355 -14.79 11.64 103.99
N ASP A 356 -16.11 11.86 103.96
CA ASP A 356 -16.80 12.79 104.87
C ASP A 356 -18.04 12.13 105.50
N ALA A 357 -17.86 10.97 106.14
CA ALA A 357 -18.69 10.50 107.25
C ALA A 357 -18.11 9.22 107.90
N GLN A 358 -17.49 9.41 109.07
CA GLN A 358 -17.46 8.50 110.22
C GLN A 358 -16.92 7.05 110.05
N THR A 359 -15.63 6.94 110.35
CA THR A 359 -14.85 5.78 110.87
C THR A 359 -15.31 5.32 112.28
N PRO A 360 -14.69 4.30 112.92
CA PRO A 360 -14.38 2.92 112.51
C PRO A 360 -14.65 1.95 113.68
N ARG A 361 -15.50 0.91 113.54
CA ARG A 361 -15.53 -0.17 114.55
C ARG A 361 -16.19 -1.46 114.10
N HIS A 362 -17.16 -1.38 113.20
CA HIS A 362 -17.99 -2.55 112.91
C HIS A 362 -17.44 -3.45 111.79
N LEU A 363 -16.70 -2.92 110.83
CA LEU A 363 -16.18 -3.73 109.72
C LEU A 363 -14.96 -4.59 110.11
N VAL A 364 -14.19 -4.14 111.11
CA VAL A 364 -13.03 -4.87 111.63
C VAL A 364 -13.48 -6.12 112.39
N GLU A 365 -14.60 -6.07 113.13
CA GLU A 365 -15.14 -7.24 113.83
C GLU A 365 -15.73 -8.29 112.87
N THR A 366 -16.43 -7.86 111.80
CA THR A 366 -17.05 -8.81 110.85
C THR A 366 -16.03 -9.53 109.98
N LEU A 367 -14.94 -8.86 109.60
CA LEU A 367 -13.88 -9.45 108.78
C LEU A 367 -12.98 -10.40 109.60
N THR A 368 -12.73 -10.12 110.88
CA THR A 368 -12.03 -11.07 111.78
C THR A 368 -12.83 -12.36 111.96
N GLN A 369 -14.16 -12.26 112.08
CA GLN A 369 -15.05 -13.42 112.26
C GLN A 369 -15.18 -14.27 110.97
N GLN A 370 -15.17 -13.63 109.79
CA GLN A 370 -15.19 -14.35 108.51
C GLN A 370 -13.84 -15.01 108.17
N MET A 371 -12.71 -14.37 108.53
CA MET A 371 -11.37 -14.96 108.34
C MET A 371 -11.14 -16.20 109.22
N GLU A 372 -11.60 -16.20 110.47
CA GLU A 372 -11.52 -17.39 111.33
C GLU A 372 -12.39 -18.54 110.81
N THR A 373 -13.58 -18.24 110.29
CA THR A 373 -14.52 -19.23 109.72
C THR A 373 -13.99 -19.85 108.41
N PHE A 374 -13.29 -19.06 107.59
CA PHE A 374 -12.67 -19.56 106.34
C PHE A 374 -11.38 -20.35 106.60
N SER A 375 -10.56 -19.91 107.56
CA SER A 375 -9.34 -20.63 107.96
C SER A 375 -9.65 -21.98 108.62
N ALA A 376 -10.80 -22.09 109.30
CA ALA A 376 -11.31 -23.36 109.83
C ALA A 376 -11.78 -24.34 108.72
N ARG A 377 -12.42 -23.85 107.64
CA ARG A 377 -12.85 -24.71 106.51
C ARG A 377 -11.70 -25.15 105.61
N LEU A 378 -10.67 -24.33 105.45
CA LEU A 378 -9.48 -24.70 104.67
C LEU A 378 -8.56 -25.69 105.39
N LYS A 379 -8.65 -25.81 106.73
CA LYS A 379 -8.03 -26.92 107.48
C LYS A 379 -8.79 -28.25 107.35
N THR A 380 -10.01 -28.27 106.80
CA THR A 380 -10.87 -29.47 106.79
C THR A 380 -10.93 -30.24 105.47
N MET A 381 -10.32 -29.81 104.36
CA MET A 381 -10.41 -30.56 103.09
C MET A 381 -9.12 -30.68 102.25
N SER A 382 -7.94 -30.42 102.83
CA SER A 382 -6.65 -30.88 102.28
C SER A 382 -5.64 -30.85 103.42
N SER A 383 -5.14 -31.95 103.99
CA SER A 383 -4.51 -33.16 103.43
C SER A 383 -4.23 -34.15 104.60
N PRO A 384 -3.56 -35.32 104.47
CA PRO A 384 -3.23 -36.18 103.30
C PRO A 384 -3.38 -37.72 103.56
N ALA A 385 -3.12 -38.54 102.53
CA ALA A 385 -2.70 -39.97 102.56
C ALA A 385 -3.77 -41.00 103.07
N THR A 386 -3.85 -42.29 102.72
CA THR A 386 -3.04 -43.39 102.14
C THR A 386 -4.07 -44.54 101.96
N GLU A 387 -4.07 -45.50 101.03
CA GLU A 387 -3.19 -46.68 100.93
C GLU A 387 -3.89 -47.71 100.00
N ALA A 388 -3.15 -48.21 99.01
CA ALA A 388 -2.96 -49.62 98.69
C ALA A 388 -4.11 -50.55 98.20
N THR A 389 -3.80 -51.20 97.08
CA THR A 389 -3.96 -52.64 96.73
C THR A 389 -4.71 -52.94 95.44
N GLY A 390 -4.04 -53.70 94.55
CA GLY A 390 -4.62 -54.88 93.92
C GLY A 390 -5.27 -54.77 92.53
N ALA A 391 -4.64 -55.46 91.57
CA ALA A 391 -5.22 -56.20 90.43
C ALA A 391 -5.85 -55.44 89.24
N GLY A 392 -5.44 -55.84 88.02
CA GLY A 392 -6.12 -55.53 86.74
C GLY A 392 -7.45 -56.32 86.58
N PRO A 393 -8.05 -56.48 85.38
CA PRO A 393 -7.59 -56.13 84.02
C PRO A 393 -8.65 -55.39 83.15
N ASP A 394 -8.24 -55.10 81.91
CA ASP A 394 -9.01 -55.22 80.65
C ASP A 394 -10.31 -54.45 80.32
N LEU A 395 -10.25 -53.92 79.08
CA LEU A 395 -11.23 -53.97 77.99
C LEU A 395 -12.34 -52.89 77.85
N ASP A 396 -12.24 -52.28 76.66
CA ASP A 396 -13.26 -52.12 75.64
C ASP A 396 -13.87 -50.74 75.35
N ASP A 397 -13.90 -50.53 74.03
CA ASP A 397 -14.05 -49.35 73.21
C ASP A 397 -15.56 -49.02 72.99
N PRO A 398 -15.96 -48.13 72.06
CA PRO A 398 -16.82 -46.98 72.27
C PRO A 398 -18.22 -47.19 71.62
N LEU A 399 -18.97 -46.12 71.33
CA LEU A 399 -20.04 -46.03 70.30
C LEU A 399 -21.55 -46.27 70.58
N GLU A 400 -22.06 -46.52 71.79
CA GLU A 400 -23.55 -46.61 72.01
C GLU A 400 -24.19 -45.54 72.92
N ALA A 401 -23.43 -44.73 73.65
CA ALA A 401 -23.99 -43.79 74.64
C ALA A 401 -24.40 -42.40 74.11
N ASP A 402 -23.94 -42.00 72.92
CA ASP A 402 -24.29 -40.70 72.30
C ASP A 402 -25.74 -40.61 71.82
N THR A 403 -26.39 -41.75 71.55
CA THR A 403 -27.61 -41.74 70.72
C THR A 403 -28.89 -41.42 71.51
N VAL A 404 -28.90 -41.64 72.83
CA VAL A 404 -30.14 -41.56 73.65
C VAL A 404 -30.32 -40.21 74.35
N HIS A 405 -29.25 -39.51 74.69
CA HIS A 405 -29.33 -38.25 75.45
C HIS A 405 -29.63 -37.04 74.55
N ALA A 406 -29.02 -36.97 73.36
CA ALA A 406 -29.18 -35.85 72.44
C ALA A 406 -30.61 -35.73 71.86
N LEU A 407 -31.29 -36.86 71.57
CA LEU A 407 -32.66 -36.88 71.03
C LEU A 407 -33.72 -36.31 71.99
N ARG A 408 -33.45 -36.27 73.31
CA ARG A 408 -34.39 -35.74 74.33
C ARG A 408 -34.30 -34.22 74.48
N THR A 409 -33.15 -33.63 74.20
CA THR A 409 -32.93 -32.18 74.31
C THR A 409 -33.53 -31.44 73.12
N GLN A 410 -33.44 -32.02 71.92
CA GLN A 410 -34.07 -31.51 70.70
C GLN A 410 -35.62 -31.45 70.78
N ASN A 411 -36.25 -32.35 71.53
CA ASN A 411 -37.72 -32.41 71.64
C ASN A 411 -38.32 -31.31 72.56
N ARG A 412 -37.55 -30.82 73.54
CA ARG A 412 -38.00 -29.78 74.50
C ARG A 412 -37.91 -28.36 73.95
N ALA A 413 -36.93 -28.07 73.09
CA ALA A 413 -36.79 -26.74 72.50
C ALA A 413 -37.91 -26.46 71.48
N LEU A 414 -38.28 -27.46 70.66
CA LEU A 414 -39.36 -27.38 69.66
C LEU A 414 -40.76 -27.11 70.26
N HIS A 415 -40.97 -27.36 71.56
CA HIS A 415 -42.26 -27.09 72.21
C HIS A 415 -42.40 -25.67 72.76
N ALA A 416 -41.31 -25.00 73.14
CA ALA A 416 -41.37 -23.64 73.69
C ALA A 416 -41.54 -22.58 72.59
N GLU A 417 -41.02 -22.84 71.38
CA GLU A 417 -41.10 -21.94 70.22
C GLU A 417 -42.51 -21.84 69.62
N ILE A 418 -43.40 -22.80 69.95
CA ILE A 418 -44.78 -22.88 69.47
C ILE A 418 -45.79 -22.15 70.41
N GLU A 419 -45.42 -21.97 71.68
CA GLU A 419 -46.33 -21.50 72.75
C GLU A 419 -46.19 -20.00 73.08
N SER A 420 -45.22 -19.28 72.52
CA SER A 420 -45.31 -17.82 72.46
C SER A 420 -45.82 -17.39 71.09
N LEU A 421 -46.89 -18.04 70.63
CA LEU A 421 -48.10 -17.48 71.22
C LEU A 421 -48.32 -16.17 70.48
N ARG A 422 -48.73 -16.19 69.20
CA ARG A 422 -50.16 -16.10 68.82
C ARG A 422 -51.01 -15.20 69.77
N ALA A 423 -50.39 -14.17 70.36
CA ALA A 423 -50.90 -13.32 71.43
C ALA A 423 -50.32 -11.89 71.36
N SER A 424 -50.01 -11.30 70.21
CA SER A 424 -51.03 -10.80 69.28
C SER A 424 -50.58 -9.42 68.76
N PHE A 425 -50.63 -9.20 67.45
CA PHE A 425 -51.42 -8.15 66.79
C PHE A 425 -51.51 -8.58 65.33
N SER A 426 -52.08 -9.78 65.18
CA SER A 426 -52.53 -10.28 63.91
C SER A 426 -53.43 -9.22 63.26
N TRP A 427 -53.29 -9.04 61.96
CA TRP A 427 -54.45 -9.31 61.10
C TRP A 427 -55.72 -8.51 61.39
N ARG A 428 -55.56 -7.28 61.91
CA ARG A 428 -56.60 -6.26 62.04
C ARG A 428 -56.26 -5.05 61.20
N VAL A 429 -55.93 -5.29 59.94
CA VAL A 429 -56.70 -4.72 58.82
C VAL A 429 -56.07 -5.27 57.52
N THR A 430 -56.65 -6.39 57.13
CA THR A 430 -56.70 -6.88 55.76
C THR A 430 -57.58 -5.96 54.89
N ARG A 431 -57.54 -6.17 53.57
CA ARG A 431 -58.48 -5.72 52.51
C ARG A 431 -58.14 -4.36 51.87
N PRO A 432 -57.80 -4.27 50.57
CA PRO A 432 -58.18 -5.19 49.50
C PRO A 432 -56.97 -5.75 48.73
N VAL A 433 -56.77 -7.07 48.66
CA VAL A 433 -57.34 -7.96 47.63
C VAL A 433 -56.35 -8.23 46.48
N ARG A 434 -55.72 -9.42 46.57
CA ARG A 434 -55.66 -10.33 45.43
C ARG A 434 -57.07 -10.90 45.23
N LEU A 435 -57.71 -10.61 44.10
CA LEU A 435 -58.83 -11.34 43.52
C LEU A 435 -58.83 -11.06 42.01
N ILE A 436 -58.38 -12.03 41.22
CA ILE A 436 -59.22 -12.83 40.32
C ILE A 436 -58.32 -13.53 39.30
N SER A 437 -58.23 -14.83 39.48
CA SER A 437 -58.10 -15.83 38.43
C SER A 437 -59.39 -15.89 37.62
N THR A 438 -59.30 -15.90 36.28
CA THR A 438 -60.14 -16.79 35.46
C THR A 438 -59.51 -17.03 34.10
N ARG A 439 -59.59 -18.30 33.73
CA ARG A 439 -59.00 -19.00 32.59
C ARG A 439 -59.82 -18.81 31.30
N LEU A 440 -59.10 -19.02 30.19
CA LEU A 440 -59.49 -19.64 28.92
C LEU A 440 -60.39 -18.82 27.97
N LEU A 441 -59.83 -18.53 26.78
CA LEU A 441 -60.25 -19.07 25.47
C LEU A 441 -59.33 -18.52 24.34
N ARG A 442 -58.66 -19.41 23.59
CA ARG A 442 -58.24 -19.19 22.18
C ARG A 442 -59.50 -19.33 21.28
N PRO A 443 -59.59 -18.89 19.99
CA PRO A 443 -58.49 -18.76 19.01
C PRO A 443 -58.58 -17.64 17.93
N ALA A 444 -57.52 -17.58 17.10
CA ALA A 444 -57.50 -17.44 15.61
C ALA A 444 -56.86 -16.19 14.94
N LYS A 445 -55.65 -16.44 14.39
CA LYS A 445 -55.11 -16.12 13.05
C LYS A 445 -55.00 -14.65 12.58
N ALA A 446 -53.75 -14.21 12.42
CA ALA A 446 -53.12 -14.10 11.08
C ALA A 446 -51.56 -14.21 11.16
N ARG A 447 -51.05 -15.28 10.54
CA ARG A 447 -49.76 -15.52 9.84
C ARG A 447 -48.47 -14.88 10.38
N ALA A 448 -47.51 -15.66 10.91
CA ALA A 448 -46.60 -16.62 10.24
C ALA A 448 -45.37 -15.97 9.58
N SER A 449 -44.20 -16.27 10.15
CA SER A 449 -42.93 -16.65 9.50
C SER A 449 -42.52 -15.92 8.21
N VAL A 450 -41.35 -15.27 8.26
CA VAL A 450 -40.11 -15.65 7.53
C VAL A 450 -39.05 -14.64 7.99
N LEU A 451 -38.19 -15.00 8.95
CA LEU A 451 -36.99 -15.85 8.84
C LEU A 451 -35.76 -15.02 8.42
N LEU A 452 -34.86 -14.93 9.40
CA LEU A 452 -33.41 -14.89 9.24
C LEU A 452 -32.84 -13.64 8.58
N GLY A 453 -32.64 -12.60 9.40
CA GLY A 453 -31.55 -11.64 9.20
C GLY A 453 -30.21 -12.36 9.37
N ARG A 454 -29.85 -13.18 8.39
CA ARG A 454 -28.48 -13.60 8.17
C ARG A 454 -27.71 -12.32 7.87
N ALA A 455 -26.73 -12.00 8.72
CA ALA A 455 -25.61 -11.16 8.30
C ALA A 455 -25.13 -11.66 6.92
N PRO A 456 -24.76 -10.78 5.98
CA PRO A 456 -24.23 -11.24 4.72
C PRO A 456 -23.03 -12.13 5.03
N ARG A 457 -23.16 -13.42 4.70
CA ARG A 457 -22.03 -14.32 4.65
C ARG A 457 -21.00 -13.62 3.77
N GLN A 458 -19.80 -13.39 4.29
CA GLN A 458 -18.65 -13.22 3.41
C GLN A 458 -18.73 -14.39 2.42
N PRO A 459 -18.82 -14.14 1.11
CA PRO A 459 -18.64 -15.21 0.17
C PRO A 459 -17.23 -15.73 0.45
N ALA A 460 -17.15 -17.00 0.84
CA ALA A 460 -15.90 -17.75 0.81
C ALA A 460 -15.19 -17.38 -0.48
N ALA A 461 -13.90 -17.08 -0.40
CA ALA A 461 -13.05 -16.79 -1.54
C ALA A 461 -13.04 -18.01 -2.46
N ALA A 462 -14.10 -18.17 -3.24
CA ALA A 462 -14.12 -19.08 -4.36
C ALA A 462 -13.02 -18.56 -5.26
N ASN A 463 -11.95 -19.35 -5.39
CA ASN A 463 -10.93 -19.26 -6.41
C ASN A 463 -11.57 -18.86 -7.75
N ARG A 464 -11.68 -17.56 -7.98
CA ARG A 464 -12.08 -16.94 -9.23
C ARG A 464 -10.90 -16.09 -9.65
N SER A 465 -9.87 -16.81 -10.07
CA SER A 465 -8.79 -16.31 -10.90
C SER A 465 -9.39 -15.71 -12.18
N ALA A 466 -9.75 -14.43 -12.13
CA ALA A 466 -10.25 -13.67 -13.27
C ALA A 466 -9.08 -13.02 -14.04
N ARG A 467 -8.12 -13.84 -14.45
CA ARG A 467 -7.38 -13.65 -15.69
C ARG A 467 -7.47 -14.94 -16.48
N ILE A 468 -8.68 -15.24 -16.94
CA ILE A 468 -8.79 -15.85 -18.26
C ILE A 468 -9.15 -14.69 -19.18
N ALA A 469 -8.11 -13.97 -19.63
CA ALA A 469 -8.19 -13.37 -20.95
C ALA A 469 -8.29 -14.54 -21.94
N MET A 470 -9.48 -15.11 -22.07
CA MET A 470 -9.83 -15.77 -23.32
C MET A 470 -9.91 -14.60 -24.28
N ALA A 471 -8.85 -14.44 -25.08
CA ALA A 471 -8.92 -13.62 -26.28
C ALA A 471 -10.26 -13.94 -26.94
N LEU A 472 -11.02 -12.90 -27.29
CA LEU A 472 -12.23 -13.11 -28.07
C LEU A 472 -11.86 -14.03 -29.24
N PRO A 473 -12.66 -15.07 -29.51
CA PRO A 473 -12.37 -15.96 -30.62
C PRO A 473 -12.20 -15.12 -31.89
N ALA A 474 -11.12 -15.38 -32.64
CA ALA A 474 -10.73 -14.58 -33.81
C ALA A 474 -11.86 -14.43 -34.84
N ASN A 475 -12.83 -15.34 -34.82
CA ASN A 475 -14.05 -15.28 -35.58
C ASN A 475 -15.25 -15.62 -34.67
N TRP A 476 -16.11 -14.63 -34.41
CA TRP A 476 -17.32 -14.79 -33.60
C TRP A 476 -18.31 -15.81 -34.17
N ARG A 477 -18.23 -16.11 -35.48
CA ARG A 477 -19.10 -17.09 -36.14
C ARG A 477 -18.87 -18.51 -35.64
N ASP A 478 -17.67 -18.78 -35.10
CA ASP A 478 -17.28 -20.07 -34.55
C ASP A 478 -17.76 -20.26 -33.10
N VAL A 479 -18.33 -19.22 -32.48
CA VAL A 479 -18.91 -19.31 -31.15
C VAL A 479 -20.26 -20.01 -31.21
N PRO A 480 -20.42 -21.16 -30.53
CA PRO A 480 -21.71 -21.84 -30.48
C PRO A 480 -22.71 -20.97 -29.74
N PHE A 481 -23.91 -20.86 -30.31
CA PHE A 481 -25.01 -20.15 -29.67
C PHE A 481 -25.80 -21.11 -28.79
N VAL A 482 -25.95 -20.75 -27.51
CA VAL A 482 -26.87 -21.41 -26.59
C VAL A 482 -28.11 -20.52 -26.44
N PRO A 483 -29.31 -21.00 -26.79
CA PRO A 483 -30.55 -20.22 -26.60
C PRO A 483 -30.71 -19.74 -25.16
N PHE A 484 -31.17 -18.51 -25.00
CA PHE A 484 -31.44 -17.94 -23.68
C PHE A 484 -32.69 -18.61 -23.11
N GLU A 485 -32.58 -19.14 -21.90
CA GLU A 485 -33.73 -19.64 -21.15
C GLU A 485 -34.38 -18.50 -20.40
N LYS A 486 -35.72 -18.48 -20.35
CA LYS A 486 -36.44 -17.49 -19.53
C LYS A 486 -36.23 -17.81 -18.05
N PRO A 487 -35.68 -16.89 -17.24
CA PRO A 487 -35.43 -17.16 -15.84
C PRO A 487 -36.75 -17.31 -15.05
N LEU A 488 -36.75 -18.17 -14.03
CA LEU A 488 -37.87 -18.30 -13.09
C LEU A 488 -38.07 -17.04 -12.24
N ARG A 489 -36.98 -16.30 -11.99
CA ARG A 489 -36.94 -15.00 -11.34
C ARG A 489 -35.87 -14.15 -12.00
N THR A 490 -36.26 -13.02 -12.56
CA THR A 490 -35.33 -12.09 -13.20
C THR A 490 -34.65 -11.22 -12.14
N ARG A 491 -33.33 -11.32 -12.02
CA ARG A 491 -32.51 -10.40 -11.25
C ARG A 491 -31.94 -9.29 -12.12
N VAL A 492 -31.53 -9.62 -13.35
CA VAL A 492 -30.95 -8.67 -14.31
C VAL A 492 -31.74 -8.73 -15.61
N THR A 493 -32.16 -7.58 -16.12
CA THR A 493 -32.72 -7.45 -17.47
C THR A 493 -31.68 -6.80 -18.38
N ILE A 494 -31.26 -7.49 -19.44
CA ILE A 494 -30.38 -6.95 -20.48
C ILE A 494 -31.25 -6.53 -21.66
N ALA A 495 -31.38 -5.22 -21.86
CA ALA A 495 -32.02 -4.61 -23.01
C ALA A 495 -30.97 -4.29 -24.07
N MET A 496 -30.89 -5.15 -25.08
CA MET A 496 -29.97 -4.97 -26.19
C MET A 496 -30.61 -4.12 -27.28
N ILE A 497 -29.96 -3.02 -27.64
CA ILE A 497 -30.44 -2.04 -28.60
C ILE A 497 -29.86 -2.41 -29.96
N ALA A 498 -30.72 -2.92 -30.82
CA ALA A 498 -30.36 -3.44 -32.14
C ALA A 498 -30.42 -2.34 -33.21
N SER A 499 -29.36 -2.27 -34.01
CA SER A 499 -29.34 -1.56 -35.27
C SER A 499 -29.94 -2.42 -36.40
N ARG A 500 -30.10 -1.84 -37.60
CA ARG A 500 -30.61 -2.57 -38.78
C ARG A 500 -29.67 -3.66 -39.30
N GLU A 501 -28.46 -3.75 -38.75
CA GLU A 501 -27.44 -4.71 -39.19
C GLU A 501 -27.64 -6.07 -38.50
N ALA A 502 -28.15 -7.04 -39.25
CA ALA A 502 -28.41 -8.39 -38.73
C ALA A 502 -27.14 -9.13 -38.27
N THR A 503 -25.98 -8.78 -38.83
CA THR A 503 -24.67 -9.40 -38.56
C THR A 503 -24.10 -9.00 -37.19
N THR A 504 -24.18 -7.71 -36.83
CA THR A 504 -23.72 -7.20 -35.53
C THR A 504 -24.55 -7.79 -34.40
N LEU A 505 -25.87 -7.84 -34.62
CA LEU A 505 -26.81 -8.42 -33.68
C LEU A 505 -26.55 -9.91 -33.42
N ASP A 506 -26.33 -10.72 -34.46
CA ASP A 506 -26.02 -12.16 -34.29
C ASP A 506 -24.70 -12.36 -33.54
N ALA A 507 -23.67 -11.58 -33.87
CA ALA A 507 -22.37 -11.65 -33.23
C ALA A 507 -22.45 -11.32 -31.73
N SER A 508 -23.12 -10.21 -31.38
CA SER A 508 -23.28 -9.77 -30.00
C SER A 508 -24.14 -10.75 -29.20
N LEU A 509 -25.22 -11.31 -29.76
CA LEU A 509 -26.03 -12.34 -29.10
C LEU A 509 -25.23 -13.63 -28.84
N ARG A 510 -24.37 -14.05 -29.77
CA ARG A 510 -23.48 -15.22 -29.58
C ARG A 510 -22.48 -14.99 -28.46
N MET A 511 -21.83 -13.83 -28.48
CA MET A 511 -20.87 -13.48 -27.43
C MET A 511 -21.55 -13.36 -26.07
N LEU A 512 -22.73 -12.75 -26.03
CA LEU A 512 -23.53 -12.64 -24.81
C LEU A 512 -23.93 -14.03 -24.28
N SER A 513 -24.45 -14.91 -25.14
CA SER A 513 -24.79 -16.30 -24.81
C SER A 513 -23.59 -17.09 -24.27
N ALA A 514 -22.41 -16.92 -24.86
CA ALA A 514 -21.20 -17.61 -24.43
C ALA A 514 -20.60 -17.09 -23.11
N THR A 515 -20.87 -15.82 -22.76
CA THR A 515 -20.26 -15.16 -21.59
C THR A 515 -21.19 -15.00 -20.40
N LEU A 516 -22.51 -15.06 -20.60
CA LEU A 516 -23.48 -15.08 -19.52
C LEU A 516 -23.49 -16.44 -18.81
N LYS A 517 -23.26 -16.41 -17.50
CA LYS A 517 -23.33 -17.60 -16.63
C LYS A 517 -24.55 -17.61 -15.71
N SER A 518 -25.29 -16.50 -15.62
CA SER A 518 -26.32 -16.31 -14.60
C SER A 518 -27.69 -16.78 -15.08
N ALA A 519 -28.28 -17.73 -14.35
CA ALA A 519 -29.61 -18.30 -14.65
C ALA A 519 -30.80 -17.38 -14.29
N ASP A 520 -30.52 -16.18 -13.77
CA ASP A 520 -31.49 -15.16 -13.35
C ASP A 520 -31.48 -13.92 -14.27
N THR A 521 -30.91 -14.03 -15.48
CA THR A 521 -30.79 -12.94 -16.44
C THR A 521 -31.80 -13.08 -17.57
N GLU A 522 -32.61 -12.05 -17.80
CA GLU A 522 -33.49 -11.94 -18.96
C GLU A 522 -32.82 -11.10 -20.05
N VAL A 523 -32.88 -11.57 -21.30
CA VAL A 523 -32.39 -10.82 -22.46
C VAL A 523 -33.57 -10.43 -23.34
N ILE A 524 -33.68 -9.13 -23.65
CA ILE A 524 -34.64 -8.59 -24.61
C ILE A 524 -33.90 -7.80 -25.68
N VAL A 525 -34.40 -7.83 -26.91
CA VAL A 525 -33.90 -7.04 -28.02
C VAL A 525 -34.91 -5.94 -28.34
N ILE A 526 -34.44 -4.69 -28.40
CA ILE A 526 -35.23 -3.53 -28.80
C ILE A 526 -34.73 -3.09 -30.17
N SER A 527 -35.61 -3.12 -31.17
CA SER A 527 -35.24 -2.95 -32.58
C SER A 527 -36.23 -2.04 -33.32
N ASP A 528 -35.73 -1.29 -34.30
CA ASP A 528 -36.52 -0.44 -35.21
C ASP A 528 -37.13 -1.21 -36.40
N ALA A 529 -36.72 -2.46 -36.59
CA ALA A 529 -37.22 -3.38 -37.60
C ALA A 529 -37.46 -4.78 -37.00
N GLU A 530 -38.22 -5.62 -37.72
CA GLU A 530 -38.29 -7.04 -37.37
C GLU A 530 -36.88 -7.67 -37.45
N SER A 531 -36.53 -8.47 -36.44
CA SER A 531 -35.25 -9.16 -36.37
C SER A 531 -35.47 -10.67 -36.37
N PRO A 532 -35.45 -11.32 -37.55
CA PRO A 532 -35.52 -12.78 -37.66
C PRO A 532 -34.39 -13.46 -36.88
N VAL A 533 -33.21 -12.82 -36.81
CA VAL A 533 -32.06 -13.30 -36.06
C VAL A 533 -32.40 -13.45 -34.57
N ALA A 534 -32.93 -12.42 -33.93
CA ALA A 534 -33.28 -12.49 -32.51
C ALA A 534 -34.39 -13.53 -32.24
N ALA A 535 -35.39 -13.64 -33.13
CA ALA A 535 -36.45 -14.65 -33.02
C ALA A 535 -35.90 -16.09 -33.14
N GLN A 536 -34.99 -16.36 -34.08
CA GLN A 536 -34.31 -17.66 -34.23
C GLN A 536 -33.46 -18.04 -33.01
N ARG A 537 -33.02 -17.03 -32.25
CA ARG A 537 -32.19 -17.16 -31.06
C ARG A 537 -33.01 -17.28 -29.76
N GLY A 538 -34.34 -17.30 -29.86
CA GLY A 538 -35.24 -17.42 -28.71
C GLY A 538 -35.33 -16.16 -27.85
N VAL A 539 -34.92 -14.99 -28.37
CA VAL A 539 -34.91 -13.72 -27.64
C VAL A 539 -36.17 -12.93 -27.94
N GLN A 540 -36.80 -12.34 -26.91
CA GLN A 540 -37.97 -11.49 -27.11
C GLN A 540 -37.57 -10.20 -27.84
N VAL A 541 -38.19 -9.94 -28.98
CA VAL A 541 -38.02 -8.69 -29.73
C VAL A 541 -39.16 -7.73 -29.39
N ARG A 542 -38.82 -6.50 -29.00
CA ARG A 542 -39.75 -5.40 -28.77
C ARG A 542 -39.51 -4.31 -29.81
N HIS A 543 -40.50 -4.05 -30.64
CA HIS A 543 -40.40 -3.07 -31.69
C HIS A 543 -40.49 -1.64 -31.13
N ALA A 544 -39.45 -0.83 -31.37
CA ALA A 544 -39.43 0.61 -31.07
C ALA A 544 -39.04 1.36 -32.34
N PRO A 545 -39.94 2.17 -32.94
CA PRO A 545 -39.54 3.10 -33.99
C PRO A 545 -38.36 3.95 -33.49
N ASP A 546 -37.32 4.06 -34.31
CA ASP A 546 -36.13 4.86 -34.02
C ASP A 546 -35.38 4.45 -32.73
N ALA A 547 -35.39 3.14 -32.39
CA ALA A 547 -34.75 2.56 -31.20
C ALA A 547 -33.28 2.96 -31.02
N THR A 548 -32.53 3.13 -32.10
CA THR A 548 -31.12 3.55 -32.08
C THR A 548 -30.93 5.06 -32.07
N MET A 549 -31.98 5.83 -32.32
CA MET A 549 -31.91 7.29 -32.37
C MET A 549 -32.33 7.94 -31.06
N HIS A 550 -33.31 7.40 -30.31
CA HIS A 550 -33.87 8.08 -29.14
C HIS A 550 -33.97 7.20 -27.88
N ILE A 551 -33.37 7.64 -26.76
CA ILE A 551 -33.41 6.89 -25.48
C ILE A 551 -34.83 6.71 -24.95
N THR A 552 -35.75 7.66 -25.22
CA THR A 552 -37.12 7.58 -24.73
C THR A 552 -37.91 6.49 -25.45
N GLY A 553 -37.63 6.23 -26.72
CA GLY A 553 -38.20 5.10 -27.46
C GLY A 553 -37.76 3.76 -26.87
N VAL A 554 -36.48 3.66 -26.48
CA VAL A 554 -35.94 2.49 -25.76
C VAL A 554 -36.62 2.32 -24.40
N ARG A 555 -36.70 3.39 -23.59
CA ARG A 555 -37.37 3.39 -22.28
C ARG A 555 -38.79 2.85 -22.36
N ASP A 556 -39.59 3.35 -23.29
CA ASP A 556 -41.01 3.00 -23.40
C ASP A 556 -41.20 1.52 -23.78
N ARG A 557 -40.21 0.90 -24.43
CA ARG A 557 -40.23 -0.53 -24.76
C ARG A 557 -39.61 -1.42 -23.72
N ILE A 558 -38.74 -0.91 -22.85
CA ILE A 558 -38.28 -1.65 -21.66
C ILE A 558 -39.47 -1.89 -20.71
N GLY A 559 -40.37 -0.92 -20.56
CA GLY A 559 -41.53 -1.02 -19.68
C GLY A 559 -41.14 -1.10 -18.20
N GLU A 560 -41.93 -1.79 -17.37
CA GLU A 560 -41.59 -2.04 -15.97
C GLU A 560 -40.47 -3.10 -15.86
N VAL A 561 -39.34 -2.71 -15.29
CA VAL A 561 -38.22 -3.61 -15.00
C VAL A 561 -38.53 -4.40 -13.73
N GLU A 562 -38.78 -5.70 -13.84
CA GLU A 562 -39.13 -6.58 -12.71
C GLU A 562 -37.92 -6.95 -11.82
N GLY A 563 -36.69 -6.90 -12.37
CA GLY A 563 -35.46 -7.27 -11.67
C GLY A 563 -34.84 -6.18 -10.80
N GLU A 564 -33.66 -6.48 -10.24
CA GLU A 564 -32.85 -5.56 -9.43
C GLU A 564 -32.04 -4.58 -10.29
N TYR A 565 -31.63 -5.01 -11.48
CA TYR A 565 -30.75 -4.24 -12.36
C TYR A 565 -31.21 -4.27 -13.82
N LEU A 566 -30.97 -3.16 -14.53
CA LEU A 566 -31.17 -3.02 -15.96
C LEU A 566 -29.81 -2.77 -16.63
N VAL A 567 -29.51 -3.51 -17.70
CA VAL A 567 -28.36 -3.28 -18.58
C VAL A 567 -28.87 -2.78 -19.92
N LEU A 568 -28.41 -1.60 -20.34
CA LEU A 568 -28.53 -1.10 -21.71
C LEU A 568 -27.25 -1.45 -22.45
N MET A 569 -27.36 -2.21 -23.53
CA MET A 569 -26.20 -2.67 -24.31
C MET A 569 -26.44 -2.49 -25.80
N SER A 570 -25.46 -1.96 -26.54
CA SER A 570 -25.51 -1.91 -28.00
C SER A 570 -25.23 -3.29 -28.62
N ASP A 571 -25.93 -3.60 -29.70
CA ASP A 571 -25.67 -4.75 -30.57
C ASP A 571 -24.32 -4.74 -31.30
N ARG A 572 -23.51 -3.68 -31.16
CA ARG A 572 -22.15 -3.59 -31.72
C ARG A 572 -21.06 -4.07 -30.77
N LEU A 573 -21.41 -4.37 -29.52
CA LEU A 573 -20.47 -4.74 -28.48
C LEU A 573 -20.47 -6.26 -28.24
N ALA A 574 -19.28 -6.84 -28.25
CA ALA A 574 -19.00 -8.19 -27.78
C ALA A 574 -18.54 -8.12 -26.32
N ALA A 575 -19.32 -8.70 -25.41
CA ALA A 575 -18.94 -8.80 -24.00
C ALA A 575 -17.85 -9.86 -23.79
N HIS A 576 -16.88 -9.58 -22.91
CA HIS A 576 -15.83 -10.52 -22.53
C HIS A 576 -16.26 -11.40 -21.34
N PRO A 577 -15.67 -12.59 -21.13
CA PRO A 577 -16.01 -13.44 -19.98
C PRO A 577 -15.88 -12.72 -18.64
N GLY A 578 -16.87 -12.91 -17.75
CA GLY A 578 -16.86 -12.36 -16.38
C GLY A 578 -17.39 -10.93 -16.24
N TRP A 579 -17.80 -10.28 -17.32
CA TRP A 579 -18.22 -8.87 -17.32
C TRP A 579 -19.39 -8.57 -16.37
N LEU A 580 -20.44 -9.41 -16.37
CA LEU A 580 -21.66 -9.16 -15.60
C LEU A 580 -21.40 -9.33 -14.09
N ASP A 581 -20.67 -10.37 -13.72
CA ASP A 581 -20.27 -10.61 -12.33
C ASP A 581 -19.46 -9.43 -11.79
N ALA A 582 -18.51 -8.89 -12.58
CA ALA A 582 -17.70 -7.75 -12.20
C ALA A 582 -18.55 -6.47 -12.01
N MET A 583 -19.56 -6.23 -12.85
CA MET A 583 -20.46 -5.09 -12.69
C MET A 583 -21.37 -5.22 -11.47
N LEU A 584 -21.92 -6.42 -11.23
CA LEU A 584 -22.75 -6.71 -10.06
C LEU A 584 -21.96 -6.53 -8.75
N GLU A 585 -20.75 -7.06 -8.69
CA GLU A 585 -19.87 -6.96 -7.52
C GLU A 585 -19.57 -5.50 -7.12
N LEU A 586 -19.52 -4.59 -8.09
CA LEU A 586 -19.29 -3.17 -7.81
C LEU A 586 -20.38 -2.59 -6.90
N PHE A 587 -21.65 -2.93 -7.14
CA PHE A 587 -22.76 -2.45 -6.33
C PHE A 587 -22.72 -2.94 -4.88
N ASP A 588 -22.06 -4.09 -4.62
CA ASP A 588 -21.84 -4.62 -3.27
C ASP A 588 -20.67 -3.89 -2.58
N ARG A 589 -19.62 -3.52 -3.33
CA ARG A 589 -18.43 -2.81 -2.82
C ARG A 589 -18.67 -1.31 -2.60
N PHE A 590 -19.51 -0.70 -3.45
CA PHE A 590 -19.77 0.74 -3.48
C PHE A 590 -21.28 1.02 -3.35
N PRO A 591 -21.79 1.19 -2.13
CA PRO A 591 -23.22 1.46 -1.91
C PRO A 591 -23.74 2.75 -2.56
N ASP A 592 -22.84 3.70 -2.85
CA ASP A 592 -23.12 4.96 -3.56
C ASP A 592 -23.13 4.82 -5.09
N ALA A 593 -22.89 3.61 -5.62
CA ALA A 593 -23.01 3.31 -7.04
C ALA A 593 -24.49 3.19 -7.45
N GLY A 594 -24.93 4.10 -8.32
CA GLY A 594 -26.23 4.00 -8.98
C GLY A 594 -26.15 3.40 -10.37
N ALA A 595 -25.01 3.56 -11.02
CA ALA A 595 -24.75 3.07 -12.35
C ALA A 595 -23.30 2.58 -12.51
N VAL A 596 -23.11 1.61 -13.41
CA VAL A 596 -21.83 0.99 -13.72
C VAL A 596 -21.67 0.86 -15.22
N THR A 597 -20.46 1.11 -15.71
CA THR A 597 -20.06 0.88 -17.10
C THR A 597 -18.77 0.05 -17.14
N GLY A 598 -18.39 -0.40 -18.34
CA GLY A 598 -17.19 -1.20 -18.56
C GLY A 598 -16.16 -0.51 -19.45
N LEU A 599 -14.99 -1.14 -19.58
CA LEU A 599 -13.97 -0.75 -20.53
C LEU A 599 -14.36 -1.18 -21.95
N LEU A 600 -14.38 -0.22 -22.87
CA LEU A 600 -14.49 -0.49 -24.29
C LEU A 600 -13.10 -0.59 -24.88
N LEU A 601 -12.84 -1.66 -25.63
CA LEU A 601 -11.55 -1.99 -26.22
C LEU A 601 -11.67 -2.08 -27.75
N ASP A 602 -10.61 -1.68 -28.44
CA ASP A 602 -10.48 -1.93 -29.87
C ASP A 602 -9.99 -3.37 -30.15
N GLU A 603 -9.74 -3.68 -31.43
CA GLU A 603 -9.25 -5.00 -31.87
C GLU A 603 -7.84 -5.31 -31.37
N LYS A 604 -7.05 -4.30 -31.00
CA LYS A 604 -5.69 -4.44 -30.44
C LYS A 604 -5.69 -4.59 -28.92
N GLY A 605 -6.83 -4.31 -28.28
CA GLY A 605 -6.96 -4.29 -26.82
C GLY A 605 -6.67 -2.92 -26.19
N ASP A 606 -6.56 -1.87 -27.01
CA ASP A 606 -6.41 -0.49 -26.53
C ASP A 606 -7.79 0.08 -26.12
N VAL A 607 -7.80 0.94 -25.11
CA VAL A 607 -9.01 1.55 -24.57
C VAL A 607 -9.61 2.52 -25.58
N ILE A 608 -10.86 2.30 -25.94
CA ILE A 608 -11.68 3.27 -26.67
C ILE A 608 -12.34 4.23 -25.68
N ALA A 609 -12.91 3.69 -24.60
CA ALA A 609 -13.55 4.47 -23.53
C ALA A 609 -13.48 3.74 -22.18
N ALA A 610 -13.09 4.47 -21.14
CA ALA A 610 -13.17 4.07 -19.73
C ALA A 610 -14.17 4.96 -18.97
N GLY A 611 -15.44 4.84 -19.35
CA GLY A 611 -16.45 5.86 -19.07
C GLY A 611 -16.31 7.07 -20.00
N SER A 612 -17.11 8.10 -19.73
CA SER A 612 -17.11 9.35 -20.50
C SER A 612 -17.22 10.58 -19.59
N GLY A 613 -16.63 11.69 -20.02
CA GLY A 613 -16.97 13.03 -19.58
C GLY A 613 -18.21 13.58 -20.30
N VAL A 614 -18.79 14.67 -19.79
CA VAL A 614 -19.83 15.44 -20.51
C VAL A 614 -19.25 16.80 -20.84
N SER A 615 -19.12 17.13 -22.13
CA SER A 615 -18.58 18.41 -22.57
C SER A 615 -19.55 19.56 -22.37
N SER A 616 -19.05 20.80 -22.40
CA SER A 616 -19.87 22.00 -22.27
C SER A 616 -21.01 22.03 -23.29
N ASP A 617 -20.82 21.56 -24.51
CA ASP A 617 -21.86 21.43 -25.54
C ASP A 617 -22.80 20.21 -25.37
N GLY A 618 -22.72 19.49 -24.25
CA GLY A 618 -23.63 18.41 -23.90
C GLY A 618 -23.32 17.07 -24.56
N ARG A 619 -22.09 16.85 -25.03
CA ARG A 619 -21.66 15.62 -25.71
C ARG A 619 -20.89 14.70 -24.76
N LEU A 620 -20.94 13.40 -25.01
CA LEU A 620 -20.07 12.44 -24.32
C LEU A 620 -18.66 12.49 -24.90
N VAL A 621 -17.65 12.57 -24.03
CA VAL A 621 -16.23 12.55 -24.38
C VAL A 621 -15.60 11.32 -23.77
N ALA A 622 -15.08 10.40 -24.59
CA ALA A 622 -14.51 9.15 -24.10
C ALA A 622 -13.26 9.38 -23.22
N ASN A 623 -13.23 8.75 -22.06
CA ASN A 623 -12.09 8.84 -21.15
C ASN A 623 -10.98 7.87 -21.54
N ALA A 624 -9.72 8.32 -21.40
CA ALA A 624 -8.51 7.51 -21.57
C ALA A 624 -8.37 6.77 -22.90
N SER A 625 -9.01 7.29 -23.95
CA SER A 625 -8.91 6.74 -25.31
C SER A 625 -7.45 6.64 -25.78
N GLY A 626 -7.08 5.51 -26.37
CA GLY A 626 -5.72 5.19 -26.82
C GLY A 626 -4.76 4.70 -25.74
N SER A 627 -5.21 4.56 -24.48
CA SER A 627 -4.39 3.96 -23.41
C SER A 627 -4.48 2.44 -23.46
N ALA A 628 -3.45 1.74 -23.00
CA ALA A 628 -3.53 0.29 -22.82
C ALA A 628 -4.54 -0.08 -21.73
N ALA A 629 -5.23 -1.23 -21.88
CA ALA A 629 -6.24 -1.68 -20.91
C ALA A 629 -5.70 -2.01 -19.52
N ASP A 630 -4.39 -2.21 -19.40
CA ASP A 630 -3.66 -2.46 -18.16
C ASP A 630 -2.94 -1.21 -17.62
N ASP A 631 -3.09 -0.05 -18.25
CA ASP A 631 -2.59 1.21 -17.74
C ASP A 631 -3.18 1.48 -16.35
N SER A 632 -2.32 1.75 -15.37
CA SER A 632 -2.70 2.01 -13.98
C SER A 632 -3.79 3.07 -13.80
N ARG A 633 -3.93 4.02 -14.74
CA ARG A 633 -4.94 5.10 -14.72
C ARG A 633 -6.35 4.60 -15.01
N VAL A 634 -6.50 3.44 -15.67
CA VAL A 634 -7.79 2.86 -16.07
C VAL A 634 -8.00 1.45 -15.54
N ALA A 635 -6.95 0.78 -15.07
CA ALA A 635 -7.01 -0.60 -14.60
C ALA A 635 -7.69 -0.77 -13.24
N SER A 636 -8.09 0.33 -12.56
CA SER A 636 -8.78 0.31 -11.26
C SER A 636 -10.18 0.90 -11.36
N VAL A 637 -11.09 0.45 -10.48
CA VAL A 637 -12.45 0.98 -10.40
C VAL A 637 -12.40 2.49 -10.13
N ALA A 638 -13.02 3.27 -10.99
CA ALA A 638 -13.02 4.73 -10.89
C ALA A 638 -14.43 5.29 -10.98
N ARG A 639 -14.70 6.36 -10.22
CA ARG A 639 -15.87 7.21 -10.48
C ARG A 639 -15.67 7.85 -11.85
N VAL A 640 -16.73 7.93 -12.64
CA VAL A 640 -16.75 8.56 -13.95
C VAL A 640 -17.96 9.48 -14.06
N SER A 641 -17.85 10.53 -14.86
CA SER A 641 -18.91 11.51 -15.03
C SER A 641 -20.14 10.91 -15.72
N ALA A 642 -19.92 10.06 -16.72
CA ALA A 642 -20.95 9.34 -17.46
C ALA A 642 -20.45 7.95 -17.93
N ALA A 643 -21.38 7.13 -18.38
CA ALA A 643 -21.10 5.78 -18.87
C ALA A 643 -20.30 5.77 -20.19
N SER A 644 -19.61 4.66 -20.47
CA SER A 644 -19.05 4.42 -21.79
C SER A 644 -20.17 4.31 -22.83
N PRO A 645 -19.96 4.78 -24.08
CA PRO A 645 -20.99 4.69 -25.12
C PRO A 645 -21.45 3.25 -25.35
N GLY A 646 -22.77 3.02 -25.32
CA GLY A 646 -23.36 1.73 -25.65
C GLY A 646 -23.33 0.67 -24.55
N ILE A 647 -22.82 0.95 -23.34
CA ILE A 647 -22.92 0.02 -22.20
C ILE A 647 -23.17 0.74 -20.87
N LEU A 648 -24.30 0.43 -20.24
CA LEU A 648 -24.69 0.97 -18.94
C LEU A 648 -25.49 -0.05 -18.15
N MET A 649 -25.07 -0.33 -16.93
CA MET A 649 -25.85 -1.04 -15.93
C MET A 649 -26.35 -0.05 -14.88
N VAL A 650 -27.63 -0.09 -14.54
CA VAL A 650 -28.26 0.82 -13.56
C VAL A 650 -29.17 0.03 -12.62
N ARG A 651 -29.29 0.48 -11.36
CA ARG A 651 -30.30 -0.08 -10.44
C ARG A 651 -31.69 0.12 -11.02
N ALA A 652 -32.50 -0.93 -11.08
CA ALA A 652 -33.84 -0.88 -11.66
C ALA A 652 -34.76 0.10 -10.91
N SER A 653 -34.58 0.26 -9.60
CA SER A 653 -35.27 1.28 -8.80
C SER A 653 -34.97 2.70 -9.27
N LEU A 654 -33.69 3.02 -9.49
CA LEU A 654 -33.25 4.33 -9.98
C LEU A 654 -33.72 4.57 -11.42
N TRP A 655 -33.67 3.54 -12.28
CA TRP A 655 -34.23 3.66 -13.63
C TRP A 655 -35.71 4.01 -13.62
N ARG A 656 -36.52 3.33 -12.79
CA ARG A 656 -37.96 3.64 -12.66
C ARG A 656 -38.22 5.07 -12.18
N GLN A 657 -37.37 5.57 -11.28
CA GLN A 657 -37.47 6.93 -10.73
C GLN A 657 -37.03 8.01 -11.73
N LEU A 658 -35.93 7.79 -12.45
CA LEU A 658 -35.26 8.82 -13.25
C LEU A 658 -35.64 8.79 -14.73
N SER A 659 -35.96 7.62 -15.30
CA SER A 659 -36.27 7.51 -16.74
C SER A 659 -37.50 8.31 -17.22
N PRO A 660 -38.55 8.55 -16.41
CA PRO A 660 -39.65 9.46 -16.80
C PRO A 660 -39.17 10.89 -17.00
N GLN A 661 -38.05 11.26 -16.37
CA GLN A 661 -37.45 12.57 -16.44
C GLN A 661 -36.46 12.70 -17.60
N LEU A 662 -36.26 11.72 -18.48
CA LEU A 662 -35.36 11.89 -19.63
C LEU A 662 -35.94 12.89 -20.65
N ILE A 663 -35.07 13.61 -21.34
CA ILE A 663 -35.46 14.60 -22.36
C ILE A 663 -36.12 13.87 -23.55
N ALA A 664 -37.36 14.24 -23.87
CA ALA A 664 -38.12 13.63 -24.94
C ALA A 664 -37.49 13.91 -26.31
N GLY A 665 -37.29 12.88 -27.12
CA GLY A 665 -36.69 13.02 -28.46
C GLY A 665 -35.19 13.33 -28.45
N ALA A 666 -34.51 13.26 -27.30
CA ALA A 666 -33.07 13.38 -27.26
C ALA A 666 -32.38 12.20 -27.98
N PRO A 667 -31.28 12.43 -28.72
CA PRO A 667 -30.41 11.38 -29.22
C PRO A 667 -30.05 10.37 -28.13
N PHE A 668 -29.81 9.10 -28.48
CA PHE A 668 -29.52 8.06 -27.50
C PHE A 668 -28.38 8.44 -26.55
N GLU A 669 -27.26 8.97 -27.07
CA GLU A 669 -26.09 9.41 -26.31
C GLU A 669 -26.39 10.62 -25.42
N ALA A 670 -27.17 11.60 -25.92
CA ALA A 670 -27.65 12.74 -25.14
C ALA A 670 -28.59 12.30 -24.01
N GLY A 671 -29.35 11.23 -24.24
CA GLY A 671 -30.15 10.54 -23.25
C GLY A 671 -29.33 9.93 -22.11
N ILE A 672 -28.23 9.25 -22.46
CA ILE A 672 -27.29 8.70 -21.47
C ILE A 672 -26.61 9.83 -20.68
N ALA A 673 -26.22 10.92 -21.34
CA ALA A 673 -25.68 12.11 -20.67
C ALA A 673 -26.72 12.74 -19.71
N SER A 674 -27.98 12.85 -20.12
CA SER A 674 -29.08 13.32 -19.25
C SER A 674 -29.26 12.42 -18.03
N LEU A 675 -29.14 11.10 -18.16
CA LEU A 675 -29.24 10.18 -17.03
C LEU A 675 -28.08 10.36 -16.05
N ALA A 676 -26.87 10.57 -16.55
CA ALA A 676 -25.70 10.87 -15.72
C ALA A 676 -25.88 12.17 -14.91
N LEU A 677 -26.42 13.22 -15.54
CA LEU A 677 -26.76 14.49 -14.87
C LEU A 677 -27.84 14.31 -13.79
N LEU A 678 -28.87 13.48 -14.05
CA LEU A 678 -29.91 13.16 -13.07
C LEU A 678 -29.38 12.35 -11.89
N LEU A 679 -28.50 11.38 -12.13
CA LEU A 679 -27.83 10.64 -11.06
C LEU A 679 -26.98 11.57 -10.19
N ALA A 680 -26.21 12.46 -10.82
CA ALA A 680 -25.37 13.43 -10.13
C ALA A 680 -26.19 14.39 -9.25
N SER A 681 -27.38 14.81 -9.68
CA SER A 681 -28.27 15.67 -8.86
C SER A 681 -28.78 15.00 -7.59
N GLU A 682 -28.77 13.67 -7.52
CA GLU A 682 -29.18 12.89 -6.35
C GLU A 682 -27.97 12.44 -5.48
N ALA A 683 -26.77 12.96 -5.75
CA ALA A 683 -25.51 12.53 -5.11
C ALA A 683 -25.24 11.02 -5.27
N ILE A 684 -25.66 10.44 -6.39
CA ILE A 684 -25.44 9.05 -6.78
C ILE A 684 -24.44 9.02 -7.94
N HIS A 685 -23.52 8.05 -7.93
CA HIS A 685 -22.38 8.06 -8.84
C HIS A 685 -22.42 6.95 -9.89
N THR A 686 -21.79 7.25 -11.04
CA THR A 686 -21.45 6.26 -12.07
C THR A 686 -20.02 5.81 -11.87
N TYR A 687 -19.78 4.50 -11.99
CA TYR A 687 -18.44 3.92 -11.89
C TYR A 687 -18.05 3.17 -13.17
N CYS A 688 -16.77 3.21 -13.53
CA CYS A 688 -16.20 2.33 -14.55
C CYS A 688 -15.56 1.12 -13.86
N GLN A 689 -15.97 -0.08 -14.27
CA GLN A 689 -15.47 -1.37 -13.80
C GLN A 689 -14.47 -1.94 -14.82
N PRO A 690 -13.14 -1.88 -14.58
CA PRO A 690 -12.13 -2.31 -15.54
C PRO A 690 -12.11 -3.80 -15.88
N PHE A 691 -12.67 -4.62 -15.01
CA PHE A 691 -12.80 -6.06 -15.24
C PHE A 691 -14.04 -6.41 -16.09
N ALA A 692 -14.95 -5.45 -16.31
CA ALA A 692 -16.04 -5.58 -17.26
C ALA A 692 -15.62 -5.03 -18.62
N ARG A 693 -15.20 -5.92 -19.52
CA ARG A 693 -14.60 -5.56 -20.82
C ARG A 693 -15.52 -5.88 -21.99
N PHE A 694 -15.48 -5.01 -23.00
CA PHE A 694 -16.26 -5.13 -24.22
C PHE A 694 -15.39 -4.74 -25.41
N SER A 695 -15.52 -5.44 -26.53
CA SER A 695 -14.88 -5.06 -27.80
C SER A 695 -15.91 -4.84 -28.88
N PHE A 696 -15.53 -4.09 -29.92
CA PHE A 696 -16.36 -4.00 -31.13
C PHE A 696 -16.28 -5.27 -31.96
N VAL A 697 -17.39 -5.64 -32.61
CA VAL A 697 -17.42 -6.77 -33.55
C VAL A 697 -16.78 -6.34 -34.87
N SER A 698 -15.77 -7.07 -35.35
CA SER A 698 -14.89 -6.71 -36.50
C SER A 698 -15.58 -6.47 -37.85
N ASP A 699 -16.78 -7.00 -38.08
CA ASP A 699 -17.58 -6.72 -39.29
C ASP A 699 -18.20 -5.30 -39.25
N ALA A 700 -18.25 -4.64 -38.08
CA ALA A 700 -18.73 -3.28 -37.90
C ALA A 700 -17.54 -2.29 -37.94
N ALA A 701 -17.03 -2.04 -39.14
CA ALA A 701 -16.01 -1.02 -39.36
C ALA A 701 -16.46 0.34 -38.79
N ARG A 702 -15.88 0.71 -37.65
CA ARG A 702 -15.96 2.02 -36.97
C ARG A 702 -17.40 2.47 -36.66
N ILE A 703 -17.69 2.78 -35.38
CA ILE A 703 -18.61 3.90 -35.14
C ILE A 703 -17.95 5.09 -35.87
N PRO A 704 -18.59 5.70 -36.89
CA PRO A 704 -18.07 6.95 -37.42
C PRO A 704 -17.90 7.88 -36.23
N ALA A 705 -16.71 8.48 -36.04
CA ALA A 705 -16.56 9.55 -35.08
C ALA A 705 -17.77 10.48 -35.26
N PRO A 706 -18.53 10.77 -34.19
CA PRO A 706 -19.88 11.34 -34.29
C PRO A 706 -19.83 12.50 -35.29
N SER A 707 -20.63 12.42 -36.35
CA SER A 707 -20.59 13.41 -37.42
C SER A 707 -20.71 14.80 -36.80
N ARG A 708 -19.88 15.73 -37.30
CA ARG A 708 -19.96 17.17 -36.99
C ARG A 708 -21.19 17.79 -37.66
N ASP A 709 -22.36 17.15 -37.59
CA ASP A 709 -23.59 17.74 -38.12
C ASP A 709 -24.04 18.85 -37.18
N ALA A 710 -23.87 20.08 -37.66
CA ALA A 710 -23.73 21.30 -36.86
C ALA A 710 -25.05 21.99 -36.47
N TRP A 711 -26.21 21.39 -36.78
CA TRP A 711 -27.51 22.06 -36.53
C TRP A 711 -28.40 21.31 -35.53
N ASP A 712 -28.59 19.99 -35.64
CA ASP A 712 -29.41 19.22 -34.68
C ASP A 712 -28.70 18.97 -33.33
N ASN A 713 -27.38 18.74 -33.37
CA ASN A 713 -26.57 18.57 -32.16
C ASN A 713 -26.52 19.84 -31.29
N ALA A 714 -26.55 21.02 -31.93
CA ALA A 714 -26.54 22.30 -31.22
C ALA A 714 -27.86 22.54 -30.47
N TYR A 715 -29.00 22.20 -31.09
CA TYR A 715 -30.32 22.32 -30.47
C TYR A 715 -30.50 21.38 -29.27
N GLN A 716 -30.05 20.12 -29.39
CA GLN A 716 -30.11 19.15 -28.29
C GLN A 716 -29.16 19.50 -27.15
N GLY A 717 -27.95 19.99 -27.48
CA GLY A 717 -27.04 20.57 -26.51
C GLY A 717 -27.66 21.78 -25.78
N TRP A 718 -28.46 22.59 -26.48
CA TRP A 718 -29.23 23.67 -25.89
C TRP A 718 -30.31 23.19 -24.92
N GLN A 719 -31.09 22.15 -25.25
CA GLN A 719 -32.11 21.62 -24.33
C GLN A 719 -31.52 21.00 -23.06
N LEU A 720 -30.40 20.28 -23.18
CA LEU A 720 -29.64 19.77 -22.02
C LEU A 720 -29.14 20.93 -21.15
N ARG A 721 -28.54 21.96 -21.77
CA ARG A 721 -28.05 23.14 -21.05
C ARG A 721 -29.17 23.92 -20.36
N ASP A 722 -30.28 24.18 -21.05
CA ASP A 722 -31.42 24.92 -20.51
C ASP A 722 -31.98 24.21 -19.26
N ARG A 723 -32.13 22.89 -19.33
CA ARG A 723 -32.63 22.11 -18.21
C ARG A 723 -31.67 22.03 -17.04
N PHE A 724 -30.37 21.91 -17.31
CA PHE A 724 -29.32 21.77 -16.29
C PHE A 724 -28.47 23.04 -16.21
N GLU A 725 -29.09 24.22 -16.38
CA GLU A 725 -28.39 25.49 -16.55
C GLU A 725 -27.43 25.76 -15.40
N THR A 726 -27.86 25.54 -14.17
CA THR A 726 -27.02 25.70 -12.96
C THR A 726 -25.76 24.83 -12.99
N VAL A 727 -25.84 23.63 -13.57
CA VAL A 727 -24.68 22.73 -13.71
C VAL A 727 -23.76 23.25 -14.81
N PHE A 728 -24.29 23.54 -15.99
CA PHE A 728 -23.50 23.98 -17.15
C PHE A 728 -22.90 25.40 -16.98
N ALA A 729 -23.58 26.31 -16.28
CA ALA A 729 -23.12 27.68 -16.05
C ALA A 729 -21.84 27.73 -15.20
N ASN A 730 -21.68 26.79 -14.26
CA ASN A 730 -20.48 26.68 -13.42
C ASN A 730 -19.24 26.20 -14.18
N TYR A 731 -19.41 25.68 -15.39
CA TYR A 731 -18.34 25.06 -16.21
C TYR A 731 -18.24 25.69 -17.61
N ALA A 732 -18.69 26.94 -17.76
CA ALA A 732 -18.56 27.68 -19.01
C ALA A 732 -17.07 27.83 -19.41
N GLY A 733 -16.68 27.20 -20.53
CA GLY A 733 -15.31 27.26 -21.05
C GLY A 733 -14.44 26.03 -20.77
N THR A 734 -14.97 24.97 -20.12
CA THR A 734 -14.27 23.68 -19.93
C THR A 734 -14.93 22.56 -20.76
N THR A 735 -14.20 21.45 -20.94
CA THR A 735 -14.69 20.24 -21.61
C THR A 735 -15.31 19.22 -20.66
N ASP A 736 -15.51 19.57 -19.39
CA ASP A 736 -16.02 18.67 -18.35
C ASP A 736 -17.06 19.40 -17.48
N VAL A 737 -18.34 19.19 -17.79
CA VAL A 737 -19.53 19.77 -17.15
C VAL A 737 -19.95 18.97 -15.91
N LEU A 738 -19.46 17.74 -15.82
CA LEU A 738 -19.57 16.90 -14.64
C LEU A 738 -18.16 16.58 -14.16
N PRO A 739 -17.31 17.58 -13.87
CA PRO A 739 -15.98 17.29 -13.38
C PRO A 739 -16.13 16.58 -12.05
N LEU A 740 -15.46 15.45 -11.94
CA LEU A 740 -15.33 14.79 -10.66
C LEU A 740 -14.63 15.78 -9.73
N ALA A 741 -15.21 15.99 -8.54
CA ALA A 741 -14.59 16.84 -7.53
C ALA A 741 -13.12 16.41 -7.39
N THR A 742 -12.18 17.37 -7.48
CA THR A 742 -10.76 17.06 -7.30
C THR A 742 -10.58 16.44 -5.93
N ARG A 743 -10.27 15.15 -5.91
CA ARG A 743 -10.09 14.38 -4.68
C ARG A 743 -8.69 14.63 -4.15
N PRO A 744 -8.51 14.79 -2.84
CA PRO A 744 -7.18 14.81 -2.28
C PRO A 744 -6.52 13.46 -2.58
N LYS A 745 -5.23 13.46 -2.93
CA LYS A 745 -4.51 12.24 -3.30
C LYS A 745 -3.57 11.81 -2.19
N ILE A 746 -3.59 10.52 -1.87
CA ILE A 746 -2.59 9.87 -1.01
C ILE A 746 -1.78 8.87 -1.82
N VAL A 747 -0.46 8.91 -1.64
CA VAL A 747 0.45 7.87 -2.11
C VAL A 747 0.89 7.04 -0.92
N ILE A 748 0.60 5.74 -0.94
CA ILE A 748 1.04 4.80 0.10
C ILE A 748 2.06 3.85 -0.53
N VAL A 749 3.24 3.75 0.08
CA VAL A 749 4.31 2.86 -0.39
C VAL A 749 4.59 1.82 0.68
N ASP A 750 4.48 0.53 0.35
CA ASP A 750 4.90 -0.58 1.21
C ASP A 750 5.77 -1.58 0.42
N ALA A 751 6.45 -2.46 1.15
CA ALA A 751 7.38 -3.44 0.59
C ALA A 751 6.74 -4.32 -0.50
N PHE A 752 5.52 -4.81 -0.26
CA PHE A 752 4.84 -5.78 -1.13
C PHE A 752 3.34 -5.46 -1.24
N VAL A 753 2.69 -6.02 -2.27
CA VAL A 753 1.22 -5.92 -2.38
C VAL A 753 0.58 -6.64 -1.18
N PRO A 754 -0.34 -5.99 -0.44
CA PRO A 754 -0.94 -6.60 0.74
C PRO A 754 -1.78 -7.84 0.37
N LYS A 755 -1.64 -8.88 1.20
CA LYS A 755 -2.38 -10.15 1.16
C LYS A 755 -3.17 -10.32 2.48
N PRO A 756 -4.34 -9.68 2.62
CA PRO A 756 -5.00 -9.47 3.92
C PRO A 756 -5.39 -10.75 4.67
N ASP A 757 -5.49 -11.88 3.97
CA ASP A 757 -5.80 -13.21 4.47
C ASP A 757 -4.56 -14.01 4.91
N GLN A 758 -3.35 -13.52 4.61
CA GLN A 758 -2.09 -14.23 4.88
C GLN A 758 -1.34 -13.69 6.12
N ASP A 759 -1.39 -12.37 6.36
CA ASP A 759 -0.69 -11.75 7.48
C ASP A 759 -1.37 -10.48 8.02
N SER A 760 -1.03 -10.15 9.26
CA SER A 760 -1.61 -9.01 10.00
C SER A 760 -1.31 -7.66 9.35
N GLY A 761 -0.07 -7.44 8.90
CA GLY A 761 0.36 -6.16 8.34
C GLY A 761 -0.35 -5.86 7.01
N SER A 762 -0.57 -6.89 6.20
CA SER A 762 -1.39 -6.80 5.00
C SER A 762 -2.85 -6.43 5.29
N ALA A 763 -3.45 -7.00 6.34
CA ALA A 763 -4.79 -6.64 6.76
C ALA A 763 -4.87 -5.19 7.24
N ASP A 764 -3.87 -4.74 8.00
CA ASP A 764 -3.78 -3.37 8.51
C ASP A 764 -3.71 -2.37 7.34
N LEU A 765 -2.80 -2.61 6.39
CA LEU A 765 -2.60 -1.75 5.23
C LEU A 765 -3.85 -1.67 4.33
N PHE A 766 -4.54 -2.79 4.12
CA PHE A 766 -5.80 -2.80 3.38
C PHE A 766 -6.84 -1.87 4.01
N TRP A 767 -7.00 -1.94 5.33
CA TRP A 767 -7.93 -1.06 6.03
C TRP A 767 -7.48 0.39 6.06
N TYR A 768 -6.17 0.67 6.15
CA TYR A 768 -5.67 2.04 6.01
C TYR A 768 -6.06 2.64 4.66
N MET A 769 -5.87 1.90 3.57
CA MET A 769 -6.30 2.33 2.22
C MET A 769 -7.82 2.56 2.16
N ARG A 770 -8.62 1.67 2.74
CA ARG A 770 -10.09 1.83 2.81
C ARG A 770 -10.51 3.05 3.64
N ILE A 771 -9.83 3.34 4.74
CA ILE A 771 -10.10 4.52 5.58
C ILE A 771 -9.80 5.79 4.80
N PHE A 772 -8.65 5.90 4.13
CA PHE A 772 -8.34 7.07 3.31
C PHE A 772 -9.32 7.23 2.14
N GLN A 773 -9.74 6.13 1.52
CA GLN A 773 -10.80 6.17 0.50
C GLN A 773 -12.13 6.68 1.08
N ALA A 774 -12.50 6.27 2.30
CA ALA A 774 -13.68 6.76 3.00
C ALA A 774 -13.56 8.25 3.38
N PHE A 775 -12.35 8.75 3.62
CA PHE A 775 -12.07 10.19 3.73
C PHE A 775 -12.14 10.96 2.41
N GLY A 776 -12.48 10.29 1.30
CA GLY A 776 -12.61 10.89 -0.02
C GLY A 776 -11.32 10.90 -0.84
N TYR A 777 -10.21 10.35 -0.32
CA TYR A 777 -8.94 10.39 -1.04
C TYR A 777 -8.93 9.48 -2.28
N GLU A 778 -8.23 9.90 -3.33
CA GLU A 778 -7.69 8.98 -4.34
C GLU A 778 -6.49 8.25 -3.73
N VAL A 779 -6.55 6.92 -3.67
CA VAL A 779 -5.51 6.10 -3.06
C VAL A 779 -4.65 5.48 -4.15
N CYS A 780 -3.39 5.92 -4.20
CA CYS A 780 -2.35 5.35 -5.06
C CYS A 780 -1.41 4.50 -4.21
N PHE A 781 -1.42 3.19 -4.41
CA PHE A 781 -0.56 2.24 -3.74
C PHE A 781 0.63 1.84 -4.63
N ILE A 782 1.84 1.87 -4.07
CA ILE A 782 3.07 1.45 -4.73
C ILE A 782 3.70 0.29 -3.95
N ALA A 783 3.89 -0.86 -4.60
CA ALA A 783 4.66 -1.97 -4.05
C ALA A 783 6.15 -1.81 -4.42
N ALA A 784 7.02 -1.75 -3.41
CA ALA A 784 8.42 -1.35 -3.58
C ALA A 784 9.34 -2.45 -4.11
N PHE A 785 9.09 -3.71 -3.74
CA PHE A 785 10.03 -4.81 -3.94
C PHE A 785 9.41 -6.02 -4.66
N GLU A 786 8.24 -5.85 -5.29
CA GLU A 786 7.64 -6.93 -6.08
C GLU A 786 8.36 -7.12 -7.40
N GLN A 787 8.84 -8.34 -7.65
CA GLN A 787 9.44 -8.73 -8.93
C GLN A 787 8.38 -9.12 -9.96
N VAL A 788 7.30 -9.74 -9.47
CA VAL A 788 6.16 -10.20 -10.27
C VAL A 788 4.91 -9.79 -9.53
N GLU A 789 3.95 -9.24 -10.26
CA GLU A 789 2.69 -8.81 -9.67
C GLU A 789 1.91 -10.01 -9.09
N PRO A 790 1.64 -10.03 -7.77
CA PRO A 790 1.00 -11.18 -7.11
C PRO A 790 -0.51 -11.18 -7.35
N GLN A 791 -0.91 -11.73 -8.49
CA GLN A 791 -2.31 -12.02 -8.77
C GLN A 791 -2.79 -13.18 -7.89
N PRO A 792 -4.01 -13.13 -7.30
CA PRO A 792 -5.12 -12.20 -7.57
C PRO A 792 -5.17 -10.93 -6.69
N TYR A 793 -4.21 -10.71 -5.79
CA TYR A 793 -4.30 -9.66 -4.78
C TYR A 793 -4.27 -8.25 -5.36
N ALA A 794 -3.43 -8.01 -6.37
CA ALA A 794 -3.39 -6.71 -7.04
C ALA A 794 -4.74 -6.36 -7.69
N ASP A 795 -5.40 -7.33 -8.32
CA ASP A 795 -6.74 -7.13 -8.91
C ASP A 795 -7.83 -6.93 -7.86
N LEU A 796 -7.73 -7.60 -6.70
CA LEU A 796 -8.62 -7.36 -5.58
C LEU A 796 -8.57 -5.90 -5.13
N LEU A 797 -7.37 -5.32 -5.01
CA LEU A 797 -7.17 -3.91 -4.66
C LEU A 797 -7.70 -2.97 -5.75
N ARG A 798 -7.44 -3.25 -7.02
CA ARG A 798 -7.97 -2.49 -8.15
C ARG A 798 -9.51 -2.52 -8.22
N GLY A 799 -10.12 -3.65 -7.87
CA GLY A 799 -11.57 -3.79 -7.74
C GLY A 799 -12.16 -2.95 -6.59
N TRP A 800 -11.35 -2.60 -5.59
CA TRP A 800 -11.71 -1.61 -4.55
C TRP A 800 -11.39 -0.18 -4.97
N GLY A 801 -10.93 0.04 -6.21
CA GLY A 801 -10.63 1.37 -6.75
C GLY A 801 -9.31 1.95 -6.27
N PHE A 802 -8.39 1.11 -5.79
CA PHE A 802 -7.02 1.53 -5.49
C PHE A 802 -6.18 1.50 -6.75
N ARG A 803 -5.40 2.55 -6.99
CA ARG A 803 -4.43 2.57 -8.08
C ARG A 803 -3.20 1.80 -7.65
N VAL A 804 -2.93 0.65 -8.27
CA VAL A 804 -1.81 -0.23 -7.89
C VAL A 804 -0.68 -0.09 -8.89
N LEU A 805 0.50 0.26 -8.38
CA LEU A 805 1.74 0.40 -9.13
C LEU A 805 2.79 -0.54 -8.54
N ILE A 806 3.57 -1.19 -9.41
CA ILE A 806 4.64 -2.11 -9.02
C ILE A 806 5.98 -1.52 -9.43
N ALA A 807 6.90 -1.38 -8.47
CA ALA A 807 8.26 -0.94 -8.73
C ALA A 807 9.20 -2.12 -8.92
N ASN A 808 9.68 -2.29 -10.14
CA ASN A 808 10.69 -3.30 -10.51
C ASN A 808 12.09 -2.76 -10.18
N GLY A 809 12.46 -2.71 -8.90
CA GLY A 809 13.76 -2.26 -8.42
C GLY A 809 13.84 -0.77 -8.04
N MET A 810 15.02 -0.34 -7.60
CA MET A 810 15.18 0.95 -6.90
C MET A 810 14.95 2.19 -7.78
N ILE A 811 15.38 2.15 -9.05
CA ILE A 811 15.20 3.29 -9.98
C ILE A 811 13.71 3.52 -10.24
N SER A 812 12.98 2.45 -10.59
CA SER A 812 11.54 2.54 -10.83
C SER A 812 10.78 2.92 -9.57
N LEU A 813 11.19 2.44 -8.39
CA LEU A 813 10.59 2.85 -7.11
C LEU A 813 10.69 4.35 -6.90
N GLN A 814 11.87 4.94 -7.08
CA GLN A 814 12.08 6.38 -6.92
C GLN A 814 11.33 7.19 -7.99
N GLU A 815 11.35 6.76 -9.24
CA GLU A 815 10.69 7.44 -10.35
C GLU A 815 9.17 7.45 -10.19
N ILE A 816 8.58 6.27 -9.97
CA ILE A 816 7.13 6.12 -9.75
C ILE A 816 6.72 6.92 -8.52
N THR A 817 7.41 6.75 -7.39
CA THR A 817 7.06 7.49 -6.16
C THR A 817 7.16 9.00 -6.38
N THR A 818 8.19 9.49 -7.06
CA THR A 818 8.35 10.92 -7.34
C THR A 818 7.22 11.45 -8.20
N ARG A 819 6.92 10.78 -9.33
CA ARG A 819 5.82 11.16 -10.23
C ARG A 819 4.50 11.25 -9.48
N GLU A 820 4.23 10.27 -8.63
CA GLU A 820 2.97 10.22 -7.90
C GLU A 820 2.92 11.20 -6.72
N ALA A 821 4.03 11.41 -6.02
CA ALA A 821 4.12 12.26 -4.83
C ALA A 821 3.97 13.76 -5.16
N VAL A 822 4.45 14.21 -6.33
CA VAL A 822 4.35 15.63 -6.74
C VAL A 822 2.90 16.13 -6.82
N THR A 823 1.97 15.24 -7.14
CA THR A 823 0.53 15.55 -7.21
C THR A 823 -0.24 15.14 -5.96
N ALA A 824 0.44 14.60 -4.94
CA ALA A 824 -0.19 14.12 -3.72
C ALA A 824 -0.32 15.20 -2.65
N ASN A 825 -1.40 15.13 -1.88
CA ASN A 825 -1.53 15.90 -0.63
C ASN A 825 -0.76 15.23 0.50
N LEU A 826 -0.68 13.90 0.46
CA LEU A 826 -0.11 13.05 1.49
C LEU A 826 0.69 11.90 0.89
N VAL A 827 1.88 11.64 1.41
CA VAL A 827 2.69 10.46 1.12
C VAL A 827 2.90 9.70 2.42
N MET A 828 2.54 8.42 2.43
CA MET A 828 2.72 7.52 3.58
C MET A 828 3.71 6.42 3.21
N LEU A 829 4.88 6.44 3.85
CA LEU A 829 5.90 5.41 3.69
C LEU A 829 5.75 4.38 4.82
N GLN A 830 5.50 3.12 4.47
CA GLN A 830 5.34 2.03 5.42
C GLN A 830 6.66 1.28 5.63
N ARG A 831 7.02 1.05 6.90
CA ARG A 831 8.21 0.31 7.34
C ARG A 831 9.52 1.02 7.01
N ILE A 832 10.53 0.76 7.84
CA ILE A 832 11.86 1.37 7.64
C ILE A 832 12.56 0.87 6.36
N SER A 833 12.27 -0.36 5.93
CA SER A 833 12.85 -0.92 4.69
C SER A 833 12.46 -0.12 3.44
N VAL A 834 11.31 0.55 3.44
CA VAL A 834 10.89 1.44 2.34
C VAL A 834 11.30 2.89 2.63
N ALA A 835 11.06 3.36 3.86
CA ALA A 835 11.29 4.74 4.23
C ALA A 835 12.78 5.15 4.10
N SER A 836 13.71 4.25 4.44
CA SER A 836 15.15 4.51 4.34
C SER A 836 15.62 4.87 2.92
N HIS A 837 14.87 4.45 1.89
CA HIS A 837 15.18 4.72 0.49
C HIS A 837 14.44 5.92 -0.11
N LEU A 838 13.33 6.34 0.51
CA LEU A 838 12.39 7.28 -0.09
C LEU A 838 12.17 8.55 0.71
N VAL A 839 12.43 8.55 2.03
CA VAL A 839 12.06 9.67 2.90
C VAL A 839 12.69 10.99 2.44
N ASP A 840 13.99 10.98 2.09
CA ASP A 840 14.69 12.16 1.61
C ASP A 840 14.30 12.51 0.17
N THR A 841 14.08 11.50 -0.66
CA THR A 841 13.67 11.70 -2.06
C THR A 841 12.33 12.40 -2.11
N VAL A 842 11.32 11.90 -1.39
CA VAL A 842 10.00 12.51 -1.31
C VAL A 842 10.08 13.92 -0.71
N ARG A 843 10.85 14.12 0.36
CA ARG A 843 10.99 15.44 0.96
C ARG A 843 11.60 16.46 0.00
N ARG A 844 12.55 16.05 -0.85
CA ARG A 844 13.16 16.90 -1.88
C ARG A 844 12.24 17.15 -3.08
N THR A 845 11.59 16.12 -3.61
CA THR A 845 10.85 16.22 -4.89
C THR A 845 9.40 16.66 -4.73
N ALA A 846 8.78 16.38 -3.59
CA ALA A 846 7.39 16.75 -3.28
C ALA A 846 7.30 17.51 -1.93
N PRO A 847 7.98 18.66 -1.77
CA PRO A 847 8.03 19.38 -0.49
C PRO A 847 6.67 19.92 -0.02
N ARG A 848 5.66 19.99 -0.92
CA ARG A 848 4.29 20.40 -0.60
C ARG A 848 3.44 19.25 -0.05
N ALA A 849 3.77 18.01 -0.40
CA ALA A 849 3.04 16.85 0.11
C ALA A 849 3.42 16.64 1.57
N LYS A 850 2.44 16.35 2.42
CA LYS A 850 2.70 15.94 3.80
C LYS A 850 3.28 14.54 3.80
N LEU A 851 4.34 14.33 4.57
CA LEU A 851 5.02 13.04 4.64
C LEU A 851 4.71 12.39 5.98
N VAL A 852 4.11 11.20 5.92
CA VAL A 852 3.87 10.35 7.08
C VAL A 852 4.79 9.13 6.99
N PHE A 853 5.52 8.88 8.06
CA PHE A 853 6.26 7.63 8.22
C PHE A 853 5.50 6.70 9.16
N SER A 854 5.13 5.52 8.66
CA SER A 854 4.47 4.49 9.46
C SER A 854 5.46 3.39 9.78
N THR A 855 5.76 3.22 11.07
CA THR A 855 6.78 2.26 11.49
C THR A 855 6.32 0.82 11.30
N VAL A 856 5.00 0.56 11.40
CA VAL A 856 4.36 -0.76 11.56
C VAL A 856 4.72 -1.41 12.88
N ASP A 857 6.01 -1.51 13.18
CA ASP A 857 6.61 -1.79 14.47
C ASP A 857 7.87 -0.94 14.59
N LEU A 858 8.34 -0.62 15.81
CA LEU A 858 9.69 -0.06 15.94
C LEU A 858 10.71 -1.15 15.59
N HIS A 859 11.16 -1.14 14.34
CA HIS A 859 11.91 -2.25 13.77
C HIS A 859 13.24 -2.45 14.50
N TYR A 860 13.93 -1.35 14.82
CA TYR A 860 15.19 -1.42 15.56
C TYR A 860 15.01 -2.06 16.94
N LEU A 861 13.88 -1.81 17.62
CA LEU A 861 13.64 -2.33 18.96
C LEU A 861 13.44 -3.85 18.91
N ARG A 862 12.77 -4.34 17.86
CA ARG A 862 12.60 -5.77 17.62
C ARG A 862 13.95 -6.44 17.34
N GLU A 863 14.75 -5.88 16.44
CA GLU A 863 16.07 -6.41 16.08
C GLU A 863 17.05 -6.33 17.27
N GLU A 864 17.03 -5.25 18.08
CA GLU A 864 17.83 -5.13 19.31
C GLU A 864 17.47 -6.23 20.32
N ARG A 865 16.17 -6.46 20.58
CA ARG A 865 15.70 -7.52 21.49
C ARG A 865 16.11 -8.91 20.99
N ALA A 866 16.00 -9.17 19.69
CA ALA A 866 16.43 -10.44 19.09
C ALA A 866 17.94 -10.66 19.24
N ALA A 867 18.76 -9.65 18.92
CA ALA A 867 20.21 -9.71 19.04
C ALA A 867 20.69 -10.00 20.46
N ILE A 868 20.00 -9.45 21.49
CA ILE A 868 20.30 -9.72 22.91
C ILE A 868 20.02 -11.18 23.26
N VAL A 869 18.88 -11.72 22.82
CA VAL A 869 18.50 -13.12 23.07
C VAL A 869 19.47 -14.08 22.38
N GLU A 870 19.83 -13.79 21.13
CA GLU A 870 20.76 -14.58 20.33
C GLU A 870 22.23 -14.39 20.75
N ARG A 871 22.52 -13.37 21.58
CA ARG A 871 23.87 -12.96 21.99
C ARG A 871 24.78 -12.67 20.80
N SER A 872 24.24 -12.04 19.76
CA SER A 872 24.93 -11.75 18.50
C SER A 872 25.34 -10.28 18.42
N ALA A 873 26.66 -10.02 18.51
CA ALA A 873 27.20 -8.67 18.36
C ALA A 873 26.96 -8.09 16.95
N SER A 874 27.02 -8.93 15.91
CA SER A 874 26.74 -8.51 14.52
C SER A 874 25.27 -8.10 14.34
N ALA A 875 24.33 -8.86 14.91
CA ALA A 875 22.91 -8.52 14.85
C ALA A 875 22.62 -7.22 15.62
N LEU A 876 23.31 -7.01 16.75
CA LEU A 876 23.17 -5.78 17.52
C LEU A 876 23.69 -4.56 16.75
N SER A 877 24.84 -4.67 16.07
CA SER A 877 25.35 -3.60 15.20
C SER A 877 24.36 -3.24 14.08
N HIS A 878 23.77 -4.25 13.44
CA HIS A 878 22.73 -4.03 12.43
C HIS A 878 21.50 -3.32 13.01
N ALA A 879 21.02 -3.75 14.19
CA ALA A 879 19.90 -3.11 14.86
C ALA A 879 20.17 -1.62 15.17
N LEU A 880 21.40 -1.25 15.51
CA LEU A 880 21.79 0.15 15.72
C LEU A 880 21.82 0.98 14.42
N GLU A 881 22.17 0.38 13.27
CA GLU A 881 22.07 1.04 11.97
C GLU A 881 20.62 1.30 11.59
N VAL A 882 19.76 0.28 11.75
CA VAL A 882 18.31 0.39 11.58
C VAL A 882 17.76 1.50 12.48
N ARG A 883 18.21 1.57 13.75
CA ARG A 883 17.79 2.62 14.68
C ARG A 883 18.11 4.02 14.16
N ARG A 884 19.30 4.24 13.61
CA ARG A 884 19.67 5.54 13.02
C ARG A 884 18.77 5.88 11.84
N ALA A 885 18.54 4.93 10.94
CA ALA A 885 17.67 5.12 9.78
C ALA A 885 16.22 5.41 10.20
N GLU A 886 15.69 4.66 11.17
CA GLU A 886 14.31 4.82 11.66
C GLU A 886 14.11 6.16 12.36
N LEU A 887 15.02 6.56 13.25
CA LEU A 887 14.99 7.88 13.89
C LEU A 887 15.18 9.03 12.88
N HIS A 888 15.99 8.82 11.84
CA HIS A 888 16.10 9.80 10.75
C HIS A 888 14.77 9.96 10.00
N ALA A 889 14.13 8.85 9.62
CA ALA A 889 12.82 8.89 8.96
C ALA A 889 11.74 9.58 9.83
N ILE A 890 11.75 9.31 11.14
CA ILE A 890 10.89 10.00 12.12
C ILE A 890 11.16 11.51 12.14
N GLY A 891 12.44 11.91 12.11
CA GLY A 891 12.83 13.31 12.12
C GLY A 891 12.47 14.09 10.86
N VAL A 892 12.43 13.42 9.70
CA VAL A 892 12.10 14.05 8.41
C VAL A 892 10.59 14.11 8.16
N ALA A 893 9.79 13.21 8.74
CA ALA A 893 8.35 13.15 8.52
C ALA A 893 7.57 14.30 9.18
N ASP A 894 6.47 14.75 8.56
CA ASP A 894 5.53 15.71 9.17
C ASP A 894 4.73 15.05 10.32
N ALA A 895 4.51 13.74 10.24
CA ALA A 895 4.01 12.91 11.33
C ALA A 895 4.53 11.48 11.25
N THR A 896 4.62 10.80 12.39
CA THR A 896 4.96 9.38 12.49
C THR A 896 3.80 8.60 13.11
N THR A 897 3.45 7.46 12.53
CA THR A 897 2.46 6.54 13.10
C THR A 897 3.13 5.31 13.70
N VAL A 898 2.76 5.00 14.95
CA VAL A 898 3.17 3.79 15.69
C VAL A 898 1.92 3.02 16.13
N VAL A 899 2.04 1.71 16.39
CA VAL A 899 0.86 0.87 16.63
C VAL A 899 0.49 0.73 18.10
N SER A 900 1.42 1.00 19.02
CA SER A 900 1.22 0.82 20.47
C SER A 900 1.51 2.06 21.31
N HIS A 901 0.96 2.10 22.53
CA HIS A 901 1.26 3.14 23.50
C HIS A 901 2.75 3.15 23.90
N VAL A 902 3.33 1.95 24.06
CA VAL A 902 4.73 1.77 24.44
C VAL A 902 5.67 2.37 23.39
N GLU A 903 5.44 2.07 22.11
CA GLU A 903 6.24 2.64 21.02
C GLU A 903 6.12 4.17 20.96
N ARG A 904 4.91 4.71 21.12
CA ARG A 904 4.69 6.15 21.15
C ARG A 904 5.51 6.80 22.27
N ASP A 905 5.48 6.22 23.46
CA ASP A 905 6.19 6.76 24.62
C ASP A 905 7.71 6.62 24.47
N ILE A 906 8.20 5.56 23.83
CA ILE A 906 9.62 5.38 23.47
C ILE A 906 10.04 6.47 22.48
N VAL A 907 9.32 6.66 21.37
CA VAL A 907 9.67 7.68 20.37
C VAL A 907 9.57 9.07 20.98
N LYS A 908 8.55 9.38 21.80
CA LYS A 908 8.45 10.67 22.49
C LYS A 908 9.58 10.92 23.47
N ARG A 909 10.13 9.88 24.10
CA ARG A 909 11.31 10.02 24.96
C ARG A 909 12.59 10.29 24.16
N LEU A 910 12.76 9.60 23.03
CA LEU A 910 13.94 9.74 22.16
C LEU A 910 13.90 11.02 21.31
N MET A 911 12.71 11.41 20.87
CA MET A 911 12.45 12.54 19.97
C MET A 911 11.23 13.34 20.45
N PRO A 912 11.36 14.16 21.52
CA PRO A 912 10.23 14.88 22.10
C PRO A 912 9.48 15.79 21.12
N ALA A 913 10.20 16.36 20.15
CA ALA A 913 9.65 17.25 19.13
C ALA A 913 8.93 16.50 17.98
N ALA A 914 9.11 15.19 17.83
CA ALA A 914 8.49 14.43 16.75
C ALA A 914 6.96 14.40 16.91
N ASN A 915 6.24 14.61 15.82
CA ASN A 915 4.77 14.53 15.80
C ASN A 915 4.32 13.07 15.67
N VAL A 916 4.18 12.38 16.80
CA VAL A 916 3.90 10.94 16.85
C VAL A 916 2.44 10.67 17.20
N HIS A 917 1.77 9.88 16.37
CA HIS A 917 0.39 9.44 16.57
C HIS A 917 0.36 7.92 16.75
N ARG A 918 -0.47 7.44 17.69
CA ARG A 918 -0.80 6.02 17.77
C ARG A 918 -1.92 5.73 16.78
N ILE A 919 -1.67 4.85 15.82
CA ILE A 919 -2.64 4.29 14.91
C ILE A 919 -2.71 2.77 15.18
N PRO A 920 -3.72 2.29 15.91
CA PRO A 920 -3.84 0.87 16.23
C PRO A 920 -4.20 0.02 15.01
N ILE A 921 -4.08 -1.31 15.17
CA ILE A 921 -4.37 -2.27 14.10
C ILE A 921 -5.90 -2.44 13.89
N PRO A 922 -6.45 -2.13 12.71
CA PRO A 922 -7.89 -2.12 12.47
C PRO A 922 -8.45 -3.53 12.26
N ARG A 923 -9.47 -3.92 13.03
CA ARG A 923 -10.13 -5.24 12.92
C ARG A 923 -11.65 -5.08 12.88
N ILE A 924 -12.32 -6.04 12.24
CA ILE A 924 -13.79 -6.11 12.19
C ILE A 924 -14.29 -6.91 13.40
N PRO A 925 -15.29 -6.42 14.15
CA PRO A 925 -15.96 -7.20 15.18
C PRO A 925 -16.75 -8.36 14.58
N THR A 926 -16.54 -9.58 15.08
CA THR A 926 -17.18 -10.81 14.57
C THR A 926 -17.81 -11.63 15.69
N ARG A 927 -18.27 -10.98 16.76
CA ARG A 927 -18.75 -11.64 17.97
C ARG A 927 -19.79 -12.72 17.70
N ALA A 928 -19.45 -13.96 18.03
CA ALA A 928 -20.38 -15.07 17.91
C ALA A 928 -21.39 -15.10 19.08
N PRO A 929 -22.64 -15.54 18.84
CA PRO A 929 -23.66 -15.66 19.89
C PRO A 929 -23.53 -16.92 20.74
N THR A 930 -22.45 -17.69 20.59
CA THR A 930 -22.26 -18.99 21.25
C THR A 930 -22.02 -18.82 22.76
N SER A 931 -22.77 -19.55 23.58
CA SER A 931 -22.65 -19.51 25.04
C SER A 931 -21.42 -20.24 25.56
N PHE A 932 -21.13 -20.03 26.85
CA PHE A 932 -20.11 -20.77 27.60
C PHE A 932 -20.25 -22.29 27.39
N GLU A 933 -21.43 -22.87 27.59
CA GLU A 933 -21.64 -24.33 27.59
C GLU A 933 -21.36 -24.98 26.22
N ALA A 934 -21.59 -24.26 25.14
CA ALA A 934 -21.38 -24.74 23.77
C ALA A 934 -19.93 -24.61 23.29
N ARG A 935 -19.03 -24.02 24.09
CA ARG A 935 -17.61 -23.81 23.78
C ARG A 935 -16.70 -24.78 24.54
N ARG A 936 -15.59 -25.23 23.95
CA ARG A 936 -14.63 -26.12 24.62
C ARG A 936 -13.25 -26.03 23.99
N GLY A 937 -12.21 -26.28 24.78
CA GLY A 937 -10.84 -26.38 24.28
C GLY A 937 -10.15 -25.03 24.14
N VAL A 938 -8.90 -25.07 23.70
CA VAL A 938 -7.99 -23.92 23.64
C VAL A 938 -7.51 -23.74 22.20
N VAL A 939 -7.37 -22.50 21.75
CA VAL A 939 -6.74 -22.21 20.46
C VAL A 939 -5.48 -21.36 20.60
N PHE A 940 -4.42 -21.77 19.91
CA PHE A 940 -3.30 -20.89 19.57
C PHE A 940 -3.41 -20.48 18.11
N ILE A 941 -3.30 -19.18 17.84
CA ILE A 941 -3.30 -18.63 16.48
C ILE A 941 -1.92 -18.04 16.20
N GLY A 942 -1.33 -18.28 15.03
CA GLY A 942 -0.11 -17.61 14.61
C GLY A 942 0.53 -18.19 13.36
N GLY A 943 1.00 -17.34 12.45
CA GLY A 943 1.77 -17.77 11.28
C GLY A 943 3.16 -18.25 11.66
N PHE A 944 3.57 -19.41 11.14
CA PHE A 944 4.83 -20.08 11.50
C PHE A 944 6.02 -19.68 10.64
N ALA A 945 5.87 -18.63 9.83
CA ALA A 945 7.01 -17.90 9.26
C ALA A 945 7.68 -16.97 10.30
N HIS A 946 7.02 -16.72 11.44
CA HIS A 946 7.51 -15.83 12.49
C HIS A 946 8.06 -16.64 13.68
N GLN A 947 9.34 -16.46 13.98
CA GLN A 947 10.04 -17.18 15.04
C GLN A 947 9.38 -17.11 16.44
N PRO A 948 8.82 -15.95 16.89
CA PRO A 948 8.11 -15.90 18.18
C PRO A 948 6.93 -16.87 18.28
N ASN A 949 6.24 -17.17 17.16
CA ASN A 949 5.11 -18.10 17.17
C ASN A 949 5.57 -19.55 17.27
N ILE A 950 6.65 -19.92 16.57
CA ILE A 950 7.25 -21.26 16.65
C ILE A 950 7.67 -21.54 18.10
N ASP A 951 8.39 -20.58 18.68
CA ASP A 951 8.86 -20.65 20.07
C ASP A 951 7.70 -20.83 21.06
N ALA A 952 6.65 -20.02 20.92
CA ALA A 952 5.50 -20.05 21.81
C ALA A 952 4.71 -21.36 21.71
N VAL A 953 4.57 -21.97 20.53
CA VAL A 953 3.91 -23.28 20.40
C VAL A 953 4.74 -24.39 21.03
N LYS A 954 6.07 -24.40 20.81
CA LYS A 954 6.96 -25.37 21.45
C LYS A 954 6.91 -25.26 22.98
N TYR A 955 6.89 -24.02 23.51
CA TYR A 955 6.74 -23.76 24.94
C TYR A 955 5.37 -24.17 25.49
N LEU A 956 4.29 -23.85 24.75
CA LEU A 956 2.93 -24.23 25.09
C LEU A 956 2.77 -25.74 25.15
N VAL A 957 3.20 -26.48 24.13
CA VAL A 957 3.05 -27.93 24.06
C VAL A 957 4.00 -28.66 25.01
N GLY A 958 5.25 -28.18 25.15
CA GLY A 958 6.27 -28.84 25.96
C GLY A 958 6.13 -28.62 27.47
N GLU A 959 5.78 -27.41 27.90
CA GLU A 959 5.88 -27.03 29.33
C GLU A 959 4.52 -26.67 29.96
N ILE A 960 3.58 -26.09 29.21
CA ILE A 960 2.30 -25.61 29.75
C ILE A 960 1.20 -26.67 29.62
N TRP A 961 1.02 -27.23 28.42
CA TRP A 961 -0.06 -28.14 28.08
C TRP A 961 -0.09 -29.42 28.94
N PRO A 962 1.06 -30.05 29.29
CA PRO A 962 1.04 -31.19 30.21
C PRO A 962 0.47 -30.84 31.58
N LEU A 963 0.67 -29.60 32.07
CA LEU A 963 0.11 -29.13 33.33
C LEU A 963 -1.42 -29.01 33.25
N VAL A 964 -1.91 -28.49 32.12
CA VAL A 964 -3.35 -28.35 31.84
C VAL A 964 -4.01 -29.73 31.70
N ARG A 965 -3.42 -30.64 30.91
CA ARG A 965 -3.97 -31.99 30.66
C ARG A 965 -4.08 -32.84 31.92
N ARG A 966 -3.22 -32.63 32.92
CA ARG A 966 -3.33 -33.29 34.24
C ARG A 966 -4.61 -32.91 34.99
N ARG A 967 -5.10 -31.69 34.81
CA ARG A 967 -6.31 -31.17 35.47
C ARG A 967 -7.56 -31.35 34.60
N LEU A 968 -7.41 -31.19 33.29
CA LEU A 968 -8.47 -31.26 32.29
C LEU A 968 -8.11 -32.34 31.23
N PRO A 969 -8.43 -33.61 31.48
CA PRO A 969 -7.95 -34.70 30.64
C PRO A 969 -8.67 -34.85 29.29
N ASP A 970 -9.77 -34.14 29.07
CA ASP A 970 -10.62 -34.31 27.88
C ASP A 970 -10.65 -33.08 26.97
N ILE A 971 -9.81 -32.07 27.24
CA ILE A 971 -9.77 -30.85 26.43
C ILE A 971 -8.69 -30.93 25.34
N GLU A 972 -8.93 -30.24 24.23
CA GLU A 972 -8.04 -30.18 23.07
C GLU A 972 -7.45 -28.78 22.91
N LEU A 973 -6.18 -28.72 22.51
CA LEU A 973 -5.47 -27.55 22.02
C LEU A 973 -5.42 -27.61 20.50
N GLN A 974 -5.96 -26.59 19.83
CA GLN A 974 -5.88 -26.42 18.39
C GLN A 974 -4.84 -25.36 18.04
N VAL A 975 -3.91 -25.69 17.16
CA VAL A 975 -2.85 -24.80 16.67
C VAL A 975 -3.13 -24.42 15.22
N VAL A 976 -3.40 -23.14 14.97
CA VAL A 976 -3.92 -22.63 13.71
C VAL A 976 -2.98 -21.56 13.14
N GLY A 977 -2.66 -21.65 11.86
CA GLY A 977 -1.84 -20.67 11.16
C GLY A 977 -1.18 -21.20 9.88
N SER A 978 -0.82 -20.27 9.00
CA SER A 978 -0.10 -20.56 7.74
C SER A 978 1.38 -20.93 7.98
N ASN A 979 1.99 -21.55 6.96
CA ASN A 979 3.43 -21.86 6.89
C ASN A 979 3.93 -22.81 8.00
N VAL A 980 3.11 -23.79 8.41
CA VAL A 980 3.49 -24.80 9.41
C VAL A 980 4.81 -25.46 9.04
N THR A 981 5.80 -25.38 9.93
CA THR A 981 7.12 -25.99 9.73
C THR A 981 7.07 -27.49 10.09
N PRO A 982 8.00 -28.31 9.58
CA PRO A 982 8.08 -29.74 9.94
C PRO A 982 8.15 -29.96 11.45
N ASP A 983 8.91 -29.11 12.16
CA ASP A 983 9.01 -29.13 13.62
C ASP A 983 7.68 -28.90 14.32
N ILE A 984 6.82 -28.00 13.81
CA ILE A 984 5.51 -27.73 14.40
C ILE A 984 4.53 -28.83 14.02
N ALA A 985 4.56 -29.33 12.77
CA ALA A 985 3.74 -30.47 12.36
C ALA A 985 4.04 -31.72 13.21
N ALA A 986 5.29 -31.93 13.63
CA ALA A 986 5.69 -33.03 14.49
C ALA A 986 5.13 -32.96 15.93
N LEU A 987 4.58 -31.81 16.34
CA LEU A 987 3.90 -31.66 17.63
C LEU A 987 2.44 -32.12 17.60
N ASP A 988 1.91 -32.56 16.44
CA ASP A 988 0.57 -33.12 16.34
C ASP A 988 0.49 -34.43 17.15
N ALA A 989 -0.29 -34.39 18.23
CA ALA A 989 -0.44 -35.50 19.16
C ALA A 989 -1.89 -35.54 19.67
N PRO A 990 -2.86 -35.98 18.85
CA PRO A 990 -4.28 -35.99 19.22
C PRO A 990 -4.57 -36.79 20.50
N GLN A 991 -3.82 -37.85 20.77
CA GLN A 991 -3.89 -38.62 22.02
C GLN A 991 -3.55 -37.79 23.26
N ASP A 992 -2.64 -36.83 23.12
CA ASP A 992 -2.22 -35.90 24.16
C ASP A 992 -3.05 -34.60 24.12
N GLY A 993 -4.13 -34.57 23.31
CA GLY A 993 -5.02 -33.43 23.15
C GLY A 993 -4.40 -32.25 22.42
N VAL A 994 -3.38 -32.46 21.57
CA VAL A 994 -2.78 -31.40 20.74
C VAL A 994 -3.07 -31.68 19.28
N ARG A 995 -3.64 -30.70 18.58
CA ARG A 995 -3.97 -30.80 17.16
C ARG A 995 -3.40 -29.64 16.35
N ILE A 996 -2.58 -29.94 15.35
CA ILE A 996 -2.03 -28.96 14.41
C ILE A 996 -2.98 -28.87 13.20
N VAL A 997 -3.79 -27.81 13.15
CA VAL A 997 -4.81 -27.63 12.10
C VAL A 997 -4.19 -27.02 10.83
N GLY A 998 -3.22 -26.12 10.99
CA GLY A 998 -2.62 -25.39 9.87
C GLY A 998 -3.44 -24.19 9.41
N PHE A 999 -3.37 -23.84 8.12
CA PHE A 999 -4.08 -22.69 7.55
C PHE A 999 -5.58 -22.95 7.48
N VAL A 1000 -6.38 -21.94 7.86
CA VAL A 1000 -7.83 -21.98 7.82
C VAL A 1000 -8.32 -20.68 7.17
N GLU A 1001 -9.18 -20.80 6.15
CA GLU A 1001 -9.71 -19.64 5.42
C GLU A 1001 -10.62 -18.75 6.28
N ASP A 1002 -11.42 -19.37 7.15
CA ASP A 1002 -12.36 -18.68 8.04
C ASP A 1002 -12.12 -19.06 9.51
N LEU A 1003 -11.55 -18.13 10.28
CA LEU A 1003 -11.27 -18.32 11.70
C LEU A 1003 -12.55 -18.49 12.54
N SER A 1004 -13.72 -18.06 12.07
CA SER A 1004 -14.97 -18.24 12.84
C SER A 1004 -15.28 -19.73 13.01
N SER A 1005 -14.89 -20.58 12.04
CA SER A 1005 -15.04 -22.04 12.12
C SER A 1005 -14.37 -22.68 13.34
N ILE A 1006 -13.42 -21.95 13.97
CA ILE A 1006 -12.73 -22.36 15.19
C ILE A 1006 -13.16 -21.48 16.37
N LEU A 1007 -13.12 -20.16 16.20
CA LEU A 1007 -13.41 -19.20 17.27
C LEU A 1007 -14.87 -19.29 17.79
N ASP A 1008 -15.81 -19.77 16.97
CA ASP A 1008 -17.20 -19.99 17.40
C ASP A 1008 -17.30 -21.04 18.53
N HIS A 1009 -16.36 -21.98 18.57
CA HIS A 1009 -16.44 -23.22 19.36
C HIS A 1009 -15.40 -23.33 20.48
N VAL A 1010 -14.33 -22.56 20.47
CA VAL A 1010 -13.27 -22.67 21.48
C VAL A 1010 -13.59 -21.90 22.76
N ARG A 1011 -13.09 -22.40 23.89
CA ARG A 1011 -13.27 -21.75 25.20
C ARG A 1011 -12.46 -20.46 25.27
N LEU A 1012 -11.19 -20.53 24.91
CA LEU A 1012 -10.26 -19.42 25.07
C LEU A 1012 -9.16 -19.48 24.02
N SER A 1013 -8.56 -18.32 23.76
CA SER A 1013 -7.30 -18.24 23.01
C SER A 1013 -6.11 -18.06 23.95
N VAL A 1014 -4.96 -18.63 23.60
CA VAL A 1014 -3.73 -18.52 24.38
C VAL A 1014 -2.59 -17.96 23.52
N ALA A 1015 -1.79 -17.05 24.09
CA ALA A 1015 -0.59 -16.51 23.45
C ALA A 1015 0.58 -16.38 24.46
N PRO A 1016 1.32 -17.48 24.73
CA PRO A 1016 2.39 -17.51 25.72
C PRO A 1016 3.73 -17.09 25.08
N LEU A 1017 3.79 -15.88 24.53
CA LEU A 1017 4.98 -15.39 23.84
C LEU A 1017 6.11 -15.09 24.84
N ARG A 1018 7.33 -15.57 24.58
CA ARG A 1018 8.51 -15.27 25.42
C ARG A 1018 9.26 -14.01 24.98
N PHE A 1019 9.12 -13.62 23.72
CA PHE A 1019 9.71 -12.41 23.15
C PHE A 1019 8.83 -11.88 21.99
N GLY A 1020 9.02 -10.61 21.60
CA GLY A 1020 8.28 -9.93 20.54
C GLY A 1020 8.20 -8.41 20.73
N ALA A 1021 7.57 -7.73 19.77
CA ALA A 1021 7.27 -6.30 19.81
C ALA A 1021 5.92 -6.03 19.10
N GLY A 1022 5.38 -4.82 19.23
CA GLY A 1022 4.13 -4.39 18.58
C GLY A 1022 2.84 -5.00 19.18
N VAL A 1023 1.71 -4.71 18.54
CA VAL A 1023 0.37 -5.20 18.91
C VAL A 1023 0.06 -6.52 18.20
N LYS A 1024 -0.55 -7.49 18.91
CA LYS A 1024 -0.76 -8.84 18.40
C LYS A 1024 -2.16 -8.94 17.78
N GLY A 1025 -2.25 -8.87 16.45
CA GLY A 1025 -3.52 -8.95 15.71
C GLY A 1025 -4.38 -10.17 16.06
N LYS A 1026 -3.76 -11.31 16.34
CA LYS A 1026 -4.44 -12.53 16.79
C LYS A 1026 -5.23 -12.37 18.09
N VAL A 1027 -4.68 -11.65 19.06
CA VAL A 1027 -5.33 -11.41 20.35
C VAL A 1027 -6.52 -10.49 20.15
N VAL A 1028 -6.33 -9.40 19.39
CA VAL A 1028 -7.41 -8.47 19.06
C VAL A 1028 -8.55 -9.18 18.33
N SER A 1029 -8.24 -10.02 17.33
CA SER A 1029 -9.24 -10.80 16.61
C SER A 1029 -10.03 -11.75 17.52
N SER A 1030 -9.38 -12.44 18.47
CA SER A 1030 -10.05 -13.30 19.44
C SER A 1030 -10.98 -12.51 20.37
N LEU A 1031 -10.52 -11.37 20.89
CA LEU A 1031 -11.34 -10.52 21.75
C LEU A 1031 -12.55 -9.95 20.99
N LEU A 1032 -12.37 -9.49 19.76
CA LEU A 1032 -13.44 -9.02 18.88
C LEU A 1032 -14.38 -10.12 18.39
N HIS A 1033 -14.03 -11.38 18.60
CA HIS A 1033 -14.91 -12.53 18.41
C HIS A 1033 -15.65 -12.92 19.71
N GLY A 1034 -15.34 -12.26 20.83
CA GLY A 1034 -15.89 -12.58 22.15
C GLY A 1034 -15.28 -13.85 22.76
N VAL A 1035 -14.01 -14.14 22.46
CA VAL A 1035 -13.25 -15.26 23.03
C VAL A 1035 -12.23 -14.70 24.03
N PRO A 1036 -12.34 -15.03 25.33
CA PRO A 1036 -11.35 -14.65 26.33
C PRO A 1036 -9.94 -15.12 26.00
N CYS A 1037 -8.94 -14.34 26.42
CA CYS A 1037 -7.53 -14.60 26.11
C CYS A 1037 -6.68 -14.78 27.37
N VAL A 1038 -5.78 -15.77 27.34
CA VAL A 1038 -4.70 -15.97 28.33
C VAL A 1038 -3.37 -15.63 27.67
N LEU A 1039 -2.68 -14.63 28.20
CA LEU A 1039 -1.53 -14.00 27.55
C LEU A 1039 -0.28 -14.06 28.45
N SER A 1040 0.92 -14.03 27.85
CA SER A 1040 2.09 -13.56 28.60
C SER A 1040 2.09 -12.03 28.67
N LYS A 1041 2.82 -11.44 29.63
CA LYS A 1041 3.01 -9.97 29.66
C LYS A 1041 3.58 -9.41 28.36
N VAL A 1042 4.46 -10.17 27.71
CA VAL A 1042 5.03 -9.81 26.42
C VAL A 1042 3.95 -9.77 25.33
N ALA A 1043 2.95 -10.63 25.40
CA ALA A 1043 1.86 -10.68 24.44
C ALA A 1043 0.87 -9.51 24.62
N SER A 1044 0.54 -9.11 25.85
CA SER A 1044 -0.37 -8.01 26.17
C SER A 1044 0.27 -6.61 26.12
N GLU A 1045 1.61 -6.52 26.07
CA GLU A 1045 2.37 -5.27 26.03
C GLU A 1045 1.81 -4.27 25.00
N GLY A 1046 1.52 -3.05 25.45
CA GLY A 1046 1.14 -1.94 24.59
C GLY A 1046 -0.28 -1.98 24.00
N MET A 1047 -1.10 -2.96 24.40
CA MET A 1047 -2.48 -3.15 23.90
C MET A 1047 -3.55 -2.33 24.64
N GLY A 1048 -3.24 -1.73 25.79
CA GLY A 1048 -4.22 -1.00 26.61
C GLY A 1048 -5.22 -1.90 27.34
N LEU A 1049 -4.94 -3.20 27.44
CA LEU A 1049 -5.79 -4.19 28.13
C LEU A 1049 -5.41 -4.29 29.62
N VAL A 1050 -6.38 -4.62 30.47
CA VAL A 1050 -6.22 -4.70 31.93
C VAL A 1050 -6.41 -6.15 32.38
N THR A 1051 -5.43 -6.69 33.10
CA THR A 1051 -5.43 -8.06 33.60
C THR A 1051 -6.49 -8.27 34.68
N GLY A 1052 -7.25 -9.37 34.57
CA GLY A 1052 -8.36 -9.69 35.46
C GLY A 1052 -9.69 -9.01 35.10
N GLU A 1053 -9.65 -8.04 34.17
CA GLU A 1053 -10.84 -7.33 33.68
C GLU A 1053 -11.10 -7.62 32.20
N HIS A 1054 -10.09 -7.49 31.34
CA HIS A 1054 -10.20 -7.71 29.89
C HIS A 1054 -9.61 -9.05 29.46
N ILE A 1055 -8.49 -9.45 30.09
CA ILE A 1055 -7.69 -10.65 29.76
C ILE A 1055 -7.09 -11.25 31.04
N LEU A 1056 -6.52 -12.45 30.95
CA LEU A 1056 -5.70 -13.04 32.02
C LEU A 1056 -4.23 -13.11 31.59
N GLU A 1057 -3.32 -13.00 32.55
CA GLU A 1057 -1.87 -13.03 32.29
C GLU A 1057 -1.14 -14.02 33.17
N GLY A 1058 -0.05 -14.59 32.65
CA GLY A 1058 0.92 -15.38 33.41
C GLY A 1058 2.32 -15.32 32.81
N ASP A 1059 3.35 -15.30 33.66
CA ASP A 1059 4.76 -15.24 33.24
C ASP A 1059 5.49 -16.58 33.36
N THR A 1060 4.88 -17.56 34.03
CA THR A 1060 5.44 -18.91 34.24
C THR A 1060 4.52 -19.98 33.65
N PRO A 1061 5.03 -21.19 33.32
CA PRO A 1061 4.18 -22.25 32.78
C PRO A 1061 3.01 -22.59 33.69
N GLN A 1062 3.26 -22.59 35.00
CA GLN A 1062 2.27 -22.92 36.02
C GLN A 1062 1.14 -21.90 36.07
N GLN A 1063 1.48 -20.60 36.11
CA GLN A 1063 0.48 -19.51 36.10
C GLN A 1063 -0.38 -19.54 34.83
N LEU A 1064 0.24 -19.72 33.66
CA LEU A 1064 -0.49 -19.82 32.39
C LEU A 1064 -1.43 -21.02 32.37
N ALA A 1065 -0.98 -22.18 32.87
CA ALA A 1065 -1.82 -23.37 32.98
C ALA A 1065 -2.99 -23.16 33.96
N ASP A 1066 -2.74 -22.52 35.10
CA ASP A 1066 -3.78 -22.25 36.10
C ASP A 1066 -4.87 -21.32 35.55
N GLU A 1067 -4.52 -20.26 34.82
CA GLU A 1067 -5.50 -19.36 34.19
C GLU A 1067 -6.27 -20.03 33.03
N ILE A 1068 -5.61 -20.92 32.26
CA ILE A 1068 -6.30 -21.74 31.24
C ILE A 1068 -7.36 -22.62 31.91
N VAL A 1069 -7.01 -23.30 33.02
CA VAL A 1069 -7.95 -24.17 33.73
C VAL A 1069 -9.07 -23.36 34.36
N ARG A 1070 -8.76 -22.21 34.98
CA ARG A 1070 -9.73 -21.33 35.59
C ARG A 1070 -10.82 -20.88 34.61
N LEU A 1071 -10.48 -20.56 33.37
CA LEU A 1071 -11.48 -20.19 32.34
C LEU A 1071 -12.34 -21.35 31.82
N HIS A 1072 -11.95 -22.59 32.10
CA HIS A 1072 -12.79 -23.76 31.84
C HIS A 1072 -13.75 -24.06 33.01
N GLU A 1073 -13.38 -23.67 34.24
CA GLU A 1073 -14.13 -23.98 35.46
C GLU A 1073 -15.06 -22.84 35.91
N ASP A 1074 -14.74 -21.59 35.60
CA ASP A 1074 -15.47 -20.40 36.06
C ASP A 1074 -16.23 -19.71 34.92
N ALA A 1075 -17.53 -20.02 34.81
CA ALA A 1075 -18.41 -19.48 33.78
C ALA A 1075 -18.69 -17.98 33.93
N GLU A 1076 -18.79 -17.47 35.16
CA GLU A 1076 -19.05 -16.06 35.42
C GLU A 1076 -17.83 -15.21 35.06
N LEU A 1077 -16.63 -15.64 35.45
CA LEU A 1077 -15.39 -14.99 35.04
C LEU A 1077 -15.25 -15.00 33.52
N TRP A 1078 -15.47 -16.15 32.89
CA TRP A 1078 -15.38 -16.28 31.44
C TRP A 1078 -16.30 -15.29 30.72
N GLN A 1079 -17.57 -15.20 31.15
CA GLN A 1079 -18.55 -14.29 30.54
C GLN A 1079 -18.14 -12.83 30.74
N ARG A 1080 -17.69 -12.46 31.94
CA ARG A 1080 -17.19 -11.10 32.22
C ARG A 1080 -16.02 -10.72 31.33
N LEU A 1081 -15.02 -11.60 31.20
CA LEU A 1081 -13.86 -11.34 30.33
C LEU A 1081 -14.26 -11.31 28.85
N ALA A 1082 -15.19 -12.16 28.41
CA ALA A 1082 -15.67 -12.17 27.03
C ALA A 1082 -16.37 -10.85 26.68
N ASP A 1083 -17.20 -10.33 27.60
CA ASP A 1083 -17.89 -9.05 27.43
C ASP A 1083 -16.94 -7.85 27.51
N ALA A 1084 -16.18 -7.75 28.61
CA ALA A 1084 -15.30 -6.61 28.86
C ALA A 1084 -14.12 -6.58 27.87
N GLY A 1085 -13.53 -7.73 27.56
CA GLY A 1085 -12.48 -7.86 26.55
C GLY A 1085 -12.97 -7.50 25.14
N PHE A 1086 -14.19 -7.90 24.76
CA PHE A 1086 -14.80 -7.49 23.49
C PHE A 1086 -15.01 -5.98 23.44
N GLN A 1087 -15.57 -5.37 24.49
CA GLN A 1087 -15.81 -3.91 24.53
C GLN A 1087 -14.51 -3.11 24.50
N ALA A 1088 -13.50 -3.52 25.28
CA ALA A 1088 -12.19 -2.89 25.26
C ALA A 1088 -11.57 -2.98 23.86
N ALA A 1089 -11.59 -4.15 23.24
CA ALA A 1089 -11.04 -4.32 21.89
C ALA A 1089 -11.83 -3.54 20.83
N LEU A 1090 -13.16 -3.48 20.92
CA LEU A 1090 -14.01 -2.70 20.02
C LEU A 1090 -13.71 -1.21 20.10
N SER A 1091 -13.55 -0.69 21.32
CA SER A 1091 -13.28 0.73 21.55
C SER A 1091 -11.93 1.18 21.00
N GLU A 1092 -10.93 0.29 20.98
CA GLU A 1092 -9.54 0.59 20.63
C GLU A 1092 -9.16 0.21 19.19
N PHE A 1093 -9.70 -0.89 18.65
CA PHE A 1093 -9.20 -1.53 17.42
C PHE A 1093 -10.25 -1.65 16.31
N SER A 1094 -11.47 -1.13 16.49
CA SER A 1094 -12.44 -1.08 15.40
C SER A 1094 -11.92 -0.24 14.23
N VAL A 1095 -12.33 -0.57 13.01
CA VAL A 1095 -11.98 0.21 11.81
C VAL A 1095 -12.38 1.68 11.97
N ARG A 1096 -13.51 1.94 12.63
CA ARG A 1096 -14.01 3.29 12.90
C ARG A 1096 -13.17 4.05 13.92
N THR A 1097 -12.76 3.42 15.03
CA THR A 1097 -11.82 4.04 15.98
C THR A 1097 -10.51 4.40 15.29
N VAL A 1098 -9.96 3.48 14.49
CA VAL A 1098 -8.71 3.72 13.76
C VAL A 1098 -8.86 4.88 12.77
N ALA A 1099 -10.01 5.00 12.10
CA ALA A 1099 -10.30 6.16 11.26
C ALA A 1099 -10.25 7.47 12.06
N GLU A 1100 -10.83 7.54 13.25
CA GLU A 1100 -10.74 8.74 14.10
C GLU A 1100 -9.30 9.08 14.51
N CYS A 1101 -8.47 8.07 14.76
CA CYS A 1101 -7.03 8.28 15.00
C CYS A 1101 -6.33 8.89 13.77
N PHE A 1102 -6.63 8.40 12.56
CA PHE A 1102 -6.13 8.99 11.33
C PHE A 1102 -6.62 10.43 11.12
N ARG A 1103 -7.90 10.72 11.41
CA ARG A 1103 -8.44 12.09 11.33
C ARG A 1103 -7.66 13.04 12.23
N THR A 1104 -7.41 12.64 13.47
CA THR A 1104 -6.61 13.42 14.43
C THR A 1104 -5.17 13.64 13.93
N MET A 1105 -4.57 12.64 13.27
CA MET A 1105 -3.25 12.79 12.64
C MET A 1105 -3.28 13.75 11.43
N LEU A 1106 -4.31 13.67 10.58
CA LEU A 1106 -4.47 14.61 9.47
C LEU A 1106 -4.66 16.05 9.95
N GLU A 1107 -5.38 16.25 11.04
CA GLU A 1107 -5.53 17.56 11.69
C GLU A 1107 -4.19 18.14 12.15
N SER A 1108 -3.33 17.32 12.77
CA SER A 1108 -2.04 17.78 13.28
C SER A 1108 -1.07 18.23 12.19
N ILE A 1109 -1.22 17.71 10.97
CA ILE A 1109 -0.41 18.08 9.80
C ILE A 1109 -1.12 19.05 8.85
N GLY A 1110 -2.26 19.61 9.24
CA GLY A 1110 -2.98 20.65 8.47
C GLY A 1110 -3.87 20.13 7.34
N LEU A 1111 -4.19 18.83 7.32
CA LEU A 1111 -5.06 18.18 6.34
C LEU A 1111 -6.46 17.83 6.89
N GLY A 1112 -6.82 18.25 8.10
CA GLY A 1112 -8.14 17.96 8.70
C GLY A 1112 -9.33 18.35 7.82
N LYS A 1113 -9.23 19.47 7.07
CA LYS A 1113 -10.30 19.94 6.15
C LYS A 1113 -10.49 19.09 4.90
N THR A 1114 -9.57 18.18 4.61
CA THR A 1114 -9.66 17.28 3.44
C THR A 1114 -10.50 16.04 3.70
N VAL A 1115 -10.92 15.81 4.94
CA VAL A 1115 -11.66 14.63 5.35
C VAL A 1115 -13.13 14.76 4.97
N ASP A 1116 -13.61 13.87 4.11
CA ASP A 1116 -15.05 13.68 3.87
C ASP A 1116 -15.66 12.80 4.96
N GLU A 1117 -16.41 13.40 5.87
CA GLU A 1117 -17.09 12.68 6.96
C GLU A 1117 -18.24 11.79 6.46
N THR A 1118 -18.78 12.07 5.27
CA THR A 1118 -19.92 11.31 4.75
C THR A 1118 -19.54 9.90 4.34
N GLY A 1119 -18.27 9.67 3.96
CA GLY A 1119 -17.77 8.36 3.57
C GLY A 1119 -17.53 7.40 4.74
N LEU A 1120 -17.38 7.90 5.96
CA LEU A 1120 -17.18 7.09 7.17
C LEU A 1120 -18.33 6.11 7.44
N ARG A 1121 -19.55 6.43 6.99
CA ARG A 1121 -20.72 5.53 7.13
C ARG A 1121 -20.59 4.22 6.33
N PHE A 1122 -19.67 4.16 5.37
CA PHE A 1122 -19.42 2.99 4.53
C PHE A 1122 -18.31 2.09 5.09
N LEU A 1123 -17.67 2.48 6.19
CA LEU A 1123 -16.77 1.60 6.93
C LEU A 1123 -17.59 0.68 7.86
N PRO A 1124 -17.16 -0.56 8.07
CA PRO A 1124 -17.79 -1.45 9.04
C PRO A 1124 -17.71 -0.83 10.45
N GLN A 1125 -18.79 -0.99 11.22
CA GLN A 1125 -18.88 -0.50 12.59
C GLN A 1125 -17.98 -1.27 13.55
#